data_AF-G0UA39-F1
#
_entry.id   AF-G0UA39-F1
#
_cell.length_a   1.000
_cell.length_b   1.000
_cell.length_c   1.000
_cell.angle_alpha   90.00
_cell.angle_beta   90.00
_cell.angle_gamma   90.00
#
_symmetry.space_group_name_H-M   'P 1'
#
loop_
_entity.id
_entity.type
_entity.pdbx_description
1 polymer ?
#
loop_
_entity_poly.entity_id
_entity_poly.type
_entity_poly.pdbx_seq_one_letter_code
_entity_poly.pdbx_strand_id
1 'polypeptide(L)'
;MLRRCLIGGATVVIRLRFDRNAEGRVKGAVRYKPLPESMQPKQVGENFTPFPLPKYDEDLGYGPVRIRNVPDIEAAKERQRCRGVALMEASLYDDSHDEDVLKGEKSIGEQPSNAADPPKDECLAAPPQAPTRLAGEGLLDGYSASSDNPLIDRLQCNRSIGELIAQFEERPEIESRTAAIWDMASTLQHRSDEDLSRMFAAIVSPFSIDGGGLNFLSVKVSKFGRPYFVSSCLTSAYVGLVDAATVMFVQEQPWRLMRSPALFIDLLNFMALIKVFEPNKWFTPTEHAVSNRADYKHPRGTNSLTAFWGTGEELFDFMVELVRPQGDGVAPPDIFGLFTDEQLVDLLNGFSAVMPDGKAIGHVFNSIMGSFLQRVRRRKGEMLAANDLVTMERMYLTSVLSDANCEELLRHLLHETSSPRGPYFFAAVARSRDAILHRKALVLLQESIDDALGREDKPLLQALLESGSEFLLSMRDKGEAYNFAQKNEFDYRILASFEHFQAVAARLRTEAVDIATRIPSSLRNIQEQLIALNSTRTLRPMTPTGSTEDGTPLTTARPFKPMMTVLSQLERLNDMDSVFVLHSSFLSKSADQLISAVRRLSSGKDSLIVTMACLRALSVKSFTSPKRGEREACGRALEIVAYELEKGRVTLLPFSEEVLLHDAGSYCDEDLMLWTVAAYVARELPLVKMYTLIDKNCPACTPYRFLKGGHNLLVSSYSLYDKEAPLLSALYSKELRLVTHNVSLRTPVRDRKSTLYNYNPVRARFVYRRDKALFDKYHVTARNLAPGFSRGGLRHDWRGLGLYTPDHPQLPFRPLSILMQRQSVEEMDAA
;
A
#
# COMPACT_ATOMS: atom_id res chain seq x y z
N MET A 1 64.61 79.01 -51.11
CA MET A 1 65.99 79.38 -51.53
C MET A 1 66.85 79.34 -50.28
N LEU A 2 67.99 78.65 -50.15
CA LEU A 2 68.85 77.83 -51.02
C LEU A 2 69.32 76.60 -50.17
N ARG A 3 69.34 75.36 -50.70
CA ARG A 3 70.54 74.55 -51.06
C ARG A 3 71.67 74.60 -50.00
N ARG A 4 72.28 73.51 -49.46
CA ARG A 4 72.50 72.07 -49.77
C ARG A 4 72.75 71.33 -48.41
N CYS A 5 72.95 70.02 -48.24
CA CYS A 5 73.06 68.82 -49.10
C CYS A 5 72.65 67.54 -48.31
N LEU A 6 72.89 66.33 -48.85
CA LEU A 6 72.90 65.05 -48.11
C LEU A 6 74.23 64.78 -47.39
N ILE A 7 74.23 63.91 -46.37
CA ILE A 7 75.13 62.72 -46.18
C ILE A 7 74.80 62.02 -44.84
N GLY A 8 74.81 60.68 -44.85
CA GLY A 8 75.27 59.86 -43.72
C GLY A 8 74.26 59.56 -42.60
N GLY A 9 74.16 58.30 -42.20
CA GLY A 9 73.32 57.88 -41.09
C GLY A 9 73.87 58.33 -39.73
N ALA A 10 73.00 58.95 -38.93
CA ALA A 10 73.17 59.10 -37.49
C ALA A 10 71.79 59.17 -36.83
N THR A 11 71.66 58.54 -35.66
CA THR A 11 70.46 58.54 -34.83
C THR A 11 70.00 59.96 -34.51
N VAL A 12 68.73 60.27 -34.82
CA VAL A 12 68.09 61.53 -34.42
C VAL A 12 67.81 61.49 -32.91
N VAL A 13 68.79 61.91 -32.12
CA VAL A 13 68.64 62.04 -30.66
C VAL A 13 67.76 63.26 -30.37
N ILE A 14 66.51 63.01 -29.98
CA ILE A 14 65.62 64.05 -29.45
C ILE A 14 66.16 64.49 -28.08
N ARG A 15 66.99 65.54 -28.06
CA ARG A 15 67.38 66.23 -26.83
C ARG A 15 66.17 66.98 -26.25
N LEU A 16 65.53 66.39 -25.25
CA LEU A 16 64.66 67.14 -24.33
C LEU A 16 65.51 68.25 -23.68
N ARG A 17 64.94 69.45 -23.52
CA ARG A 17 65.72 70.69 -23.29
C ARG A 17 66.57 70.73 -22.01
N PHE A 18 66.42 69.79 -21.08
CA PHE A 18 67.22 69.68 -19.86
C PHE A 18 67.48 68.22 -19.46
N ASP A 19 68.73 67.76 -19.54
CA ASP A 19 69.17 66.47 -19.00
C ASP A 19 69.27 66.52 -17.46
N ARG A 20 68.13 66.34 -16.76
CA ARG A 20 68.10 66.09 -15.30
C ARG A 20 68.46 64.63 -14.98
N ASN A 21 69.57 64.14 -15.52
CA ASN A 21 70.12 62.80 -15.28
C ASN A 21 71.53 62.90 -14.66
N ALA A 22 71.60 63.42 -13.44
CA ALA A 22 72.76 63.26 -12.57
C ALA A 22 72.34 62.41 -11.35
N GLU A 23 73.22 61.51 -10.92
CA GLU A 23 73.11 60.73 -9.68
C GLU A 23 71.98 59.68 -9.59
N GLY A 24 72.09 58.63 -10.40
CA GLY A 24 72.01 57.24 -9.92
C GLY A 24 70.71 56.69 -9.31
N ARG A 25 69.63 57.48 -9.19
CA ARG A 25 68.35 57.02 -8.62
C ARG A 25 67.14 57.48 -9.44
N VAL A 26 66.41 56.49 -9.95
CA VAL A 26 64.96 56.51 -10.23
C VAL A 26 64.49 57.26 -11.49
N LYS A 27 64.42 56.55 -12.63
CA LYS A 27 63.42 56.77 -13.70
C LYS A 27 62.00 56.42 -13.18
N GLY A 28 61.49 57.22 -12.24
CA GLY A 28 60.23 56.92 -11.55
C GLY A 28 59.80 57.91 -10.48
N ALA A 29 60.36 59.13 -10.48
CA ALA A 29 60.09 60.17 -9.48
C ALA A 29 58.74 60.90 -9.70
N VAL A 30 58.06 60.63 -10.81
CA VAL A 30 56.66 61.00 -11.03
C VAL A 30 55.89 59.72 -11.38
N ARG A 31 54.98 59.33 -10.50
CA ARG A 31 53.98 58.28 -10.74
C ARG A 31 52.60 58.87 -10.48
N TYR A 32 51.68 58.67 -11.39
CA TYR A 32 50.27 59.03 -11.17
C TYR A 32 49.66 58.05 -10.17
N LYS A 33 48.71 58.52 -9.35
CA LYS A 33 47.89 57.61 -8.53
C LYS A 33 47.10 56.69 -9.48
N PRO A 34 46.89 55.40 -9.16
CA PRO A 34 46.03 54.55 -9.96
C PRO A 34 44.62 55.13 -9.96
N LEU A 35 44.19 55.62 -11.13
CA LEU A 35 42.84 56.14 -11.32
C LEU A 35 41.86 54.96 -11.36
N PRO A 36 40.71 55.01 -10.66
CA PRO A 36 39.63 54.06 -10.86
C PRO A 36 39.20 54.03 -12.33
N GLU A 37 38.64 52.90 -12.79
CA GLU A 37 38.16 52.76 -14.16
C GLU A 37 37.13 53.83 -14.59
N SER A 38 36.43 54.46 -13.64
CA SER A 38 35.51 55.58 -13.88
C SER A 38 36.21 56.91 -14.20
N MET A 39 37.50 57.04 -13.89
CA MET A 39 38.32 58.24 -14.14
C MET A 39 39.37 58.04 -15.25
N GLN A 40 39.58 56.81 -15.71
CA GLN A 40 40.42 56.54 -16.88
C GLN A 40 39.66 56.83 -18.18
N PRO A 41 40.32 57.37 -19.22
CA PRO A 41 39.69 57.60 -20.51
C PRO A 41 39.23 56.26 -21.11
N LYS A 42 37.94 56.16 -21.45
CA LYS A 42 37.40 54.96 -22.11
C LYS A 42 37.79 54.96 -23.59
N GLN A 43 38.21 53.81 -24.09
CA GLN A 43 38.46 53.61 -25.52
C GLN A 43 37.13 53.69 -26.28
N VAL A 44 37.07 54.57 -27.29
CA VAL A 44 35.91 54.71 -28.17
C VAL A 44 36.12 53.92 -29.46
N GLY A 45 35.04 53.38 -30.02
CA GLY A 45 35.09 52.73 -31.33
C GLY A 45 35.46 53.72 -32.45
N GLU A 46 35.94 53.21 -33.58
CA GLU A 46 36.39 54.04 -34.72
C GLU A 46 35.31 55.00 -35.19
N ASN A 47 34.15 54.44 -35.53
CA ASN A 47 32.99 55.17 -36.04
C ASN A 47 32.14 55.79 -34.91
N PHE A 48 32.71 55.99 -33.71
CA PHE A 48 32.01 56.61 -32.59
C PHE A 48 31.75 58.09 -32.84
N THR A 49 30.50 58.47 -32.66
CA THR A 49 30.02 59.86 -32.61
C THR A 49 29.36 60.14 -31.25
N PRO A 50 29.64 61.29 -30.61
CA PRO A 50 28.98 61.66 -29.36
C PRO A 50 27.53 62.09 -29.59
N PHE A 51 26.67 61.86 -28.60
CA PHE A 51 25.30 62.40 -28.59
C PHE A 51 25.33 63.94 -28.71
N PRO A 52 24.50 64.58 -29.56
CA PRO A 52 23.29 64.05 -30.20
C PRO A 52 23.46 63.55 -31.64
N LEU A 53 24.68 63.29 -32.11
CA LEU A 53 24.89 62.83 -33.49
C LEU A 53 24.36 61.40 -33.69
N PRO A 54 23.90 61.05 -34.91
CA PRO A 54 23.54 59.68 -35.25
C PRO A 54 24.76 58.75 -35.13
N LYS A 55 24.48 57.47 -34.88
CA LYS A 55 25.49 56.42 -35.04
C LYS A 55 25.85 56.26 -36.52
N TYR A 56 27.05 55.76 -36.79
CA TYR A 56 27.43 55.33 -38.14
C TYR A 56 26.67 54.06 -38.55
N ASP A 57 26.29 53.99 -39.82
CA ASP A 57 25.75 52.84 -40.53
C ASP A 57 26.19 52.89 -42.01
N GLU A 58 26.27 51.77 -42.72
CA GLU A 58 26.80 51.77 -44.09
C GLU A 58 25.85 52.44 -45.11
N ASP A 59 24.53 52.36 -44.89
CA ASP A 59 23.51 52.93 -45.80
C ASP A 59 23.49 54.47 -45.81
N LEU A 60 23.83 55.11 -44.68
CA LEU A 60 23.72 56.57 -44.49
C LEU A 60 25.02 57.21 -43.97
N GLY A 61 26.10 56.45 -43.83
CA GLY A 61 27.32 56.89 -43.16
C GLY A 61 27.00 57.38 -41.74
N TYR A 62 27.35 58.63 -41.43
CA TYR A 62 27.09 59.25 -40.12
C TYR A 62 25.64 59.75 -39.92
N GLY A 63 24.69 59.24 -40.71
CA GLY A 63 23.26 59.50 -40.59
C GLY A 63 22.80 60.91 -41.01
N PRO A 64 21.50 61.20 -40.92
CA PRO A 64 20.92 62.47 -41.38
C PRO A 64 21.19 63.61 -40.39
N VAL A 65 22.26 64.38 -40.63
CA VAL A 65 22.64 65.54 -39.81
C VAL A 65 22.26 66.86 -40.51
N ARG A 66 21.53 67.74 -39.80
CA ARG A 66 21.09 69.06 -40.34
C ARG A 66 22.20 70.12 -40.39
N ILE A 67 23.39 69.79 -39.89
CA ILE A 67 24.55 70.68 -39.68
C ILE A 67 25.68 70.22 -40.60
N ARG A 68 26.39 71.16 -41.24
CA ARG A 68 27.60 70.88 -42.03
C ARG A 68 28.87 71.20 -41.24
N ASN A 69 29.99 70.58 -41.61
CA ASN A 69 31.32 70.75 -41.00
C ASN A 69 31.35 70.40 -39.50
N VAL A 70 30.71 69.29 -39.11
CA VAL A 70 30.73 68.80 -37.73
C VAL A 70 32.11 68.20 -37.40
N PRO A 71 32.88 68.76 -36.45
CA PRO A 71 34.24 68.33 -36.19
C PRO A 71 34.31 66.90 -35.65
N ASP A 72 33.33 66.45 -34.87
CA ASP A 72 33.27 65.09 -34.32
C ASP A 72 33.12 64.01 -35.40
N ILE A 73 32.48 64.32 -36.53
CA ILE A 73 32.35 63.42 -37.69
C ILE A 73 33.68 63.33 -38.43
N GLU A 74 34.40 64.44 -38.60
CA GLU A 74 35.74 64.41 -39.18
C GLU A 74 36.74 63.71 -38.26
N ALA A 75 36.63 63.88 -36.93
CA ALA A 75 37.43 63.15 -35.95
C ALA A 75 37.14 61.64 -35.93
N ALA A 76 35.90 61.22 -36.21
CA ALA A 76 35.55 59.80 -36.39
C ALA A 76 36.16 59.24 -37.69
N LYS A 77 36.06 59.97 -38.81
CA LYS A 77 36.75 59.61 -40.07
C LYS A 77 38.27 59.56 -39.91
N GLU A 78 38.85 60.47 -39.13
CA GLU A 78 40.30 60.48 -38.84
C GLU A 78 40.69 59.25 -38.01
N ARG A 79 39.95 58.89 -36.96
CA ARG A 79 40.14 57.63 -36.21
C ARG A 79 40.08 56.40 -37.13
N GLN A 80 39.06 56.32 -37.98
CA GLN A 80 38.87 55.24 -38.95
C GLN A 80 40.05 55.14 -39.94
N ARG A 81 40.53 56.28 -40.47
CA ARG A 81 41.70 56.35 -41.36
C ARG A 81 43.00 55.97 -40.65
N CYS A 82 43.24 56.49 -39.45
CA CYS A 82 44.43 56.17 -38.66
C CYS A 82 44.49 54.69 -38.30
N ARG A 83 43.36 54.02 -38.03
CA ARG A 83 43.36 52.57 -37.85
C ARG A 83 43.55 51.81 -39.17
N GLY A 84 43.00 52.30 -40.28
CA GLY A 84 43.29 51.75 -41.61
C GLY A 84 44.80 51.76 -41.92
N VAL A 85 45.49 52.84 -41.59
CA VAL A 85 46.96 52.93 -41.69
C VAL A 85 47.65 52.03 -40.67
N ALA A 86 47.23 52.01 -39.40
CA ALA A 86 47.87 51.17 -38.38
C ALA A 86 47.66 49.66 -38.61
N LEU A 87 46.54 49.25 -39.21
CA LEU A 87 46.31 47.86 -39.63
C LEU A 87 47.13 47.52 -40.88
N MET A 88 47.27 48.46 -41.84
CA MET A 88 48.14 48.30 -42.99
C MET A 88 49.62 48.21 -42.58
N GLU A 89 50.07 49.04 -41.64
CA GLU A 89 51.41 48.97 -41.05
C GLU A 89 51.59 47.65 -40.28
N ALA A 90 50.61 47.22 -39.48
CA ALA A 90 50.67 45.92 -38.80
C ALA A 90 50.77 44.74 -39.79
N SER A 91 49.98 44.72 -40.87
CA SER A 91 50.08 43.69 -41.89
C SER A 91 51.40 43.74 -42.66
N LEU A 92 51.99 44.93 -42.86
CA LEU A 92 53.34 45.07 -43.45
C LEU A 92 54.45 44.59 -42.51
N TYR A 93 54.24 44.66 -41.19
CA TYR A 93 55.14 44.06 -40.20
C TYR A 93 54.99 42.53 -40.11
N ASP A 94 53.77 41.98 -40.26
CA ASP A 94 53.54 40.53 -40.35
C ASP A 94 54.10 39.94 -41.67
N ASP A 95 53.82 40.56 -42.83
CA ASP A 95 54.36 40.12 -44.14
C ASP A 95 55.89 40.15 -44.18
N SER A 96 56.54 41.00 -43.36
CA SER A 96 58.00 41.06 -43.24
C SER A 96 58.61 40.03 -42.26
N HIS A 97 57.77 39.29 -41.52
CA HIS A 97 58.21 38.20 -40.65
C HIS A 97 58.13 36.81 -41.31
N ASP A 98 57.30 36.63 -42.34
CA ASP A 98 57.11 35.33 -43.01
C ASP A 98 58.19 34.98 -44.07
N GLU A 99 58.95 35.95 -44.60
CA GLU A 99 60.02 35.66 -45.59
C GLU A 99 61.36 35.17 -44.97
N ASP A 100 61.62 35.40 -43.68
CA ASP A 100 62.94 35.17 -43.06
C ASP A 100 63.09 33.81 -42.30
N VAL A 101 62.07 32.93 -42.35
CA VAL A 101 62.01 31.69 -41.53
C VAL A 101 62.40 30.42 -42.31
N LEU A 102 62.56 30.47 -43.64
CA LEU A 102 62.86 29.29 -44.48
C LEU A 102 64.37 28.96 -44.62
N LYS A 103 65.06 28.70 -43.51
CA LYS A 103 66.27 27.83 -43.41
C LYS A 103 66.81 27.69 -41.97
N GLY A 104 66.71 26.49 -41.39
CA GLY A 104 67.59 26.07 -40.28
C GLY A 104 66.89 25.46 -39.06
N GLU A 105 66.49 24.18 -39.15
CA GLU A 105 66.06 23.43 -37.97
C GLU A 105 67.23 23.20 -36.98
N LYS A 106 67.04 23.47 -35.68
CA LYS A 106 66.78 22.41 -34.67
C LYS A 106 66.75 22.90 -33.21
N SER A 107 65.67 22.49 -32.53
CA SER A 107 65.58 22.10 -31.11
C SER A 107 66.03 23.07 -30.01
N ILE A 108 65.07 23.58 -29.23
CA ILE A 108 64.78 23.23 -27.81
C ILE A 108 63.78 24.27 -27.25
N GLY A 109 62.77 23.82 -26.50
CA GLY A 109 61.99 24.70 -25.62
C GLY A 109 60.47 24.58 -25.74
N GLU A 110 59.91 23.48 -25.23
CA GLU A 110 58.50 23.48 -24.84
C GLU A 110 58.28 24.54 -23.74
N GLN A 111 57.39 25.50 -23.97
CA GLN A 111 56.78 26.29 -22.88
C GLN A 111 55.26 26.09 -22.91
N PRO A 112 54.64 25.84 -21.75
CA PRO A 112 53.25 25.44 -21.67
C PRO A 112 52.30 26.62 -21.90
N SER A 113 51.11 26.28 -22.36
CA SER A 113 49.94 27.15 -22.37
C SER A 113 49.65 27.71 -20.98
N ASN A 114 49.77 29.03 -20.80
CA ASN A 114 49.07 29.73 -19.73
C ASN A 114 47.58 29.83 -20.09
N ALA A 115 46.90 28.68 -20.07
CA ALA A 115 45.51 28.65 -19.69
C ALA A 115 45.40 29.22 -18.27
N ALA A 116 44.28 29.87 -17.94
CA ALA A 116 44.06 30.37 -16.60
C ALA A 116 43.79 29.20 -15.64
N ASP A 117 44.86 28.64 -15.06
CA ASP A 117 44.77 27.82 -13.86
C ASP A 117 44.01 28.62 -12.79
N PRO A 118 43.02 28.02 -12.11
CA PRO A 118 42.43 28.66 -10.93
C PRO A 118 43.54 28.87 -9.88
N PRO A 119 43.47 29.94 -9.07
CA PRO A 119 44.48 30.18 -8.06
C PRO A 119 44.52 29.01 -7.09
N LYS A 120 45.61 28.25 -7.10
CA LYS A 120 45.95 27.29 -6.05
C LYS A 120 46.40 28.06 -4.80
N ASP A 121 45.45 28.75 -4.19
CA ASP A 121 45.51 28.95 -2.74
C ASP A 121 45.34 27.58 -2.10
N GLU A 122 46.46 26.86 -1.92
CA GLU A 122 46.59 25.88 -0.86
C GLU A 122 46.59 26.60 0.50
N CYS A 123 45.46 27.26 0.79
CA CYS A 123 44.99 27.43 2.15
C CYS A 123 44.82 26.02 2.72
N LEU A 124 45.89 25.49 3.30
CA LEU A 124 45.85 24.37 4.24
C LEU A 124 44.96 24.79 5.40
N ALA A 125 43.65 24.58 5.22
CA ALA A 125 42.62 24.93 6.18
C ALA A 125 42.76 24.01 7.39
N ALA A 126 43.65 24.39 8.30
CA ALA A 126 43.79 23.75 9.59
C ALA A 126 42.40 23.77 10.25
N PRO A 127 41.84 22.60 10.63
CA PRO A 127 40.50 22.57 11.20
C PRO A 127 40.49 23.42 12.48
N PRO A 128 39.58 24.40 12.62
CA PRO A 128 39.63 25.39 13.71
C PRO A 128 39.43 24.78 15.09
N GLN A 129 39.01 23.51 15.17
CA GLN A 129 38.96 22.70 16.36
C GLN A 129 39.41 21.27 16.02
N ALA A 130 40.13 20.61 16.92
CA ALA A 130 40.52 19.21 16.74
C ALA A 130 39.26 18.31 16.79
N PRO A 131 38.97 17.51 15.75
CA PRO A 131 37.80 16.64 15.76
C PRO A 131 37.95 15.58 16.85
N THR A 132 36.92 15.44 17.69
CA THR A 132 36.87 14.37 18.69
C THR A 132 36.72 13.03 17.98
N ARG A 133 37.76 12.18 18.03
CA ARG A 133 37.76 10.88 17.35
C ARG A 133 36.75 9.93 17.99
N LEU A 134 35.58 9.80 17.38
CA LEU A 134 34.62 8.73 17.65
C LEU A 134 34.99 7.49 16.83
N ALA A 135 34.89 6.31 17.42
CA ALA A 135 35.23 5.06 16.74
C ALA A 135 34.02 4.52 15.93
N GLY A 136 34.23 4.24 14.65
CA GLY A 136 33.41 3.36 13.79
C GLY A 136 31.89 3.60 13.81
N GLU A 137 31.21 3.00 14.78
CA GLU A 137 29.74 2.97 14.97
C GLU A 137 29.11 4.32 15.37
N GLY A 138 29.88 5.41 15.32
CA GLY A 138 29.47 6.75 15.77
C GLY A 138 29.46 7.84 14.70
N LEU A 139 29.76 7.51 13.43
CA LEU A 139 29.68 8.48 12.33
C LEU A 139 28.25 8.60 11.80
N LEU A 140 27.87 9.82 11.39
CA LEU A 140 26.61 10.12 10.71
C LEU A 140 26.79 10.00 9.18
N ASP A 141 27.32 8.86 8.75
CA ASP A 141 27.56 8.56 7.33
C ASP A 141 26.24 8.32 6.57
N GLY A 142 26.31 8.33 5.24
CA GLY A 142 25.15 8.10 4.37
C GLY A 142 24.39 9.35 3.92
N TYR A 143 24.83 10.56 4.31
CA TYR A 143 24.24 11.82 3.85
C TYR A 143 25.30 12.80 3.34
N SER A 144 24.92 13.69 2.41
CA SER A 144 25.76 14.79 1.92
C SER A 144 24.99 16.11 1.93
N ALA A 145 25.67 17.22 2.24
CA ALA A 145 25.12 18.55 1.99
C ALA A 145 25.10 18.84 0.48
N SER A 146 24.19 19.71 0.03
CA SER A 146 24.15 20.22 -1.33
C SER A 146 25.47 20.86 -1.77
N SER A 147 25.78 20.76 -3.07
CA SER A 147 26.93 21.41 -3.72
C SER A 147 27.05 22.90 -3.40
N ASP A 148 25.91 23.56 -3.20
CA ASP A 148 25.79 25.01 -3.11
C ASP A 148 25.91 25.52 -1.66
N ASN A 149 26.34 24.67 -0.73
CA ASN A 149 26.74 25.06 0.63
C ASN A 149 27.88 26.10 0.52
N PRO A 150 27.73 27.35 1.02
CA PRO A 150 26.89 27.76 2.16
C PRO A 150 25.57 28.50 1.83
N LEU A 151 25.15 28.58 0.57
CA LEU A 151 23.89 29.25 0.18
C LEU A 151 22.66 28.36 0.42
N ILE A 152 22.82 27.04 0.26
CA ILE A 152 21.77 26.04 0.48
C ILE A 152 22.35 24.97 1.40
N ASP A 153 21.66 24.70 2.51
CA ASP A 153 22.02 23.73 3.55
C ASP A 153 21.22 22.41 3.42
N ARG A 154 20.76 22.08 2.21
CA ARG A 154 19.93 20.90 1.96
C ARG A 154 20.75 19.63 2.18
N LEU A 155 20.32 18.80 3.11
CA LEU A 155 20.84 17.44 3.25
C LEU A 155 20.20 16.50 2.21
N GLN A 156 21.03 15.72 1.52
CA GLN A 156 20.66 14.66 0.60
C GLN A 156 21.06 13.30 1.18
N CYS A 157 20.24 12.28 0.93
CA CYS A 157 20.47 10.91 1.40
C CYS A 157 21.15 10.08 0.29
N ASN A 158 22.25 9.43 0.63
CA ASN A 158 23.04 8.57 -0.28
C ASN A 158 22.97 7.08 0.14
N ARG A 159 22.04 6.73 1.02
CA ARG A 159 21.92 5.38 1.61
C ARG A 159 21.40 4.38 0.59
N SER A 160 21.90 3.15 0.67
CA SER A 160 21.49 2.07 -0.25
C SER A 160 20.04 1.66 0.01
N ILE A 161 19.33 1.15 -1.01
CA ILE A 161 17.92 0.75 -0.80
C ILE A 161 17.81 -0.42 0.17
N GLY A 162 18.76 -1.35 0.16
CA GLY A 162 18.79 -2.49 1.08
C GLY A 162 18.93 -2.04 2.55
N GLU A 163 19.72 -1.01 2.81
CA GLU A 163 19.86 -0.42 4.16
C GLU A 163 18.59 0.30 4.61
N LEU A 164 17.91 1.01 3.71
CA LEU A 164 16.63 1.67 4.02
C LEU A 164 15.51 0.66 4.27
N ILE A 165 15.45 -0.44 3.50
CA ILE A 165 14.52 -1.56 3.71
C ILE A 165 14.82 -2.23 5.06
N ALA A 166 16.07 -2.56 5.34
CA ALA A 166 16.48 -3.13 6.63
C ALA A 166 16.08 -2.22 7.80
N GLN A 167 16.28 -0.90 7.71
CA GLN A 167 15.79 0.05 8.72
C GLN A 167 14.26 -0.01 8.88
N PHE A 168 13.50 -0.08 7.79
CA PHE A 168 12.03 -0.11 7.83
C PHE A 168 11.46 -1.39 8.47
N GLU A 169 12.13 -2.52 8.25
CA GLU A 169 11.76 -3.84 8.76
C GLU A 169 12.26 -4.08 10.19
N GLU A 170 13.56 -3.89 10.45
CA GLU A 170 14.20 -4.16 11.75
C GLU A 170 13.84 -3.13 12.83
N ARG A 171 13.61 -1.87 12.43
CA ARG A 171 13.15 -0.80 13.33
C ARG A 171 11.71 -0.40 12.97
N PRO A 172 10.70 -1.13 13.45
CA PRO A 172 9.30 -0.86 13.09
C PRO A 172 8.69 0.34 13.84
N GLU A 173 9.49 1.10 14.61
CA GLU A 173 9.08 2.32 15.32
C GLU A 173 8.52 3.37 14.34
N ILE A 174 7.59 4.22 14.80
CA ILE A 174 6.90 5.18 13.92
C ILE A 174 7.90 6.16 13.30
N GLU A 175 8.82 6.66 14.10
CA GLU A 175 9.87 7.60 13.72
C GLU A 175 10.88 7.00 12.72
N SER A 176 11.38 5.79 12.96
CA SER A 176 12.35 5.13 12.07
C SER A 176 11.75 4.75 10.72
N ARG A 177 10.49 4.28 10.70
CA ARG A 177 9.74 4.03 9.45
C ARG A 177 9.43 5.32 8.70
N THR A 178 9.03 6.37 9.42
CA THR A 178 8.80 7.71 8.82
C THR A 178 10.08 8.23 8.15
N ALA A 179 11.23 8.13 8.83
CA ALA A 179 12.52 8.56 8.28
C ALA A 179 12.94 7.71 7.07
N ALA A 180 12.80 6.37 7.14
CA ALA A 180 13.10 5.48 6.02
C ALA A 180 12.27 5.81 4.77
N ILE A 181 10.96 6.05 4.93
CA ILE A 181 10.08 6.43 3.81
C ILE A 181 10.50 7.79 3.20
N TRP A 182 10.85 8.78 4.02
CA TRP A 182 11.34 10.08 3.51
C TRP A 182 12.70 9.98 2.81
N ASP A 183 13.62 9.14 3.31
CA ASP A 183 14.89 8.84 2.65
C ASP A 183 14.67 8.14 1.31
N MET A 184 13.77 7.13 1.26
CA MET A 184 13.36 6.43 0.05
C MET A 184 12.74 7.39 -0.98
N ALA A 185 11.77 8.22 -0.56
CA ALA A 185 11.14 9.25 -1.39
C ALA A 185 12.15 10.26 -1.96
N SER A 186 13.11 10.69 -1.14
CA SER A 186 14.16 11.63 -1.55
C SER A 186 15.20 11.04 -2.51
N THR A 187 15.19 9.72 -2.73
CA THR A 187 16.21 9.01 -3.53
C THR A 187 15.65 8.29 -4.77
N LEU A 188 14.32 8.34 -5.01
CA LEU A 188 13.64 7.68 -6.14
C LEU A 188 14.31 7.95 -7.49
N GLN A 189 14.67 9.22 -7.75
CA GLN A 189 15.22 9.73 -9.01
C GLN A 189 16.49 9.01 -9.48
N HIS A 190 17.26 8.43 -8.57
CA HIS A 190 18.56 7.81 -8.83
C HIS A 190 18.56 6.29 -8.64
N ARG A 191 17.42 5.67 -8.32
CA ARG A 191 17.29 4.22 -8.10
C ARG A 191 16.92 3.47 -9.38
N SER A 192 17.45 2.26 -9.53
CA SER A 192 17.11 1.34 -10.63
C SER A 192 15.66 0.87 -10.54
N ASP A 193 15.11 0.31 -11.63
CA ASP A 193 13.75 -0.23 -11.63
C ASP A 193 13.61 -1.41 -10.62
N GLU A 194 14.63 -2.27 -10.53
CA GLU A 194 14.70 -3.37 -9.56
C GLU A 194 14.76 -2.90 -8.10
N ASP A 195 15.48 -1.79 -7.83
CA ASP A 195 15.51 -1.17 -6.50
C ASP A 195 14.13 -0.63 -6.10
N LEU A 196 13.39 -0.04 -7.06
CA LEU A 196 12.05 0.49 -6.81
C LEU A 196 11.02 -0.63 -6.62
N SER A 197 11.07 -1.72 -7.40
CA SER A 197 10.23 -2.90 -7.17
C SER A 197 10.47 -3.50 -5.77
N ARG A 198 11.74 -3.66 -5.36
CA ARG A 198 12.08 -4.12 -3.98
C ARG A 198 11.60 -3.16 -2.90
N MET A 199 11.71 -1.86 -3.14
CA MET A 199 11.22 -0.82 -2.23
C MET A 199 9.70 -0.93 -2.06
N PHE A 200 8.91 -0.97 -3.14
CA PHE A 200 7.46 -1.08 -3.04
C PHE A 200 7.04 -2.37 -2.35
N ALA A 201 7.67 -3.51 -2.68
CA ALA A 201 7.42 -4.81 -2.03
C ALA A 201 7.65 -4.81 -0.51
N ALA A 202 8.69 -4.13 -0.01
CA ALA A 202 8.92 -3.98 1.43
C ALA A 202 7.91 -3.02 2.09
N ILE A 203 7.62 -1.89 1.42
CA ILE A 203 6.74 -0.82 1.92
C ILE A 203 5.26 -1.26 2.03
N VAL A 204 4.80 -2.20 1.20
CA VAL A 204 3.42 -2.74 1.26
C VAL A 204 3.17 -3.69 2.44
N SER A 205 4.22 -4.22 3.07
CA SER A 205 4.11 -5.25 4.12
C SER A 205 3.19 -4.97 5.33
N PRO A 206 2.95 -3.72 5.81
CA PRO A 206 2.08 -3.49 6.96
C PRO A 206 0.59 -3.34 6.60
N PHE A 207 0.22 -3.39 5.31
CA PHE A 207 -1.16 -3.18 4.87
C PHE A 207 -1.88 -4.50 4.56
N SER A 208 -3.20 -4.49 4.69
CA SER A 208 -4.09 -5.58 4.28
C SER A 208 -5.10 -5.08 3.23
N ILE A 209 -5.54 -5.99 2.35
CA ILE A 209 -6.52 -5.70 1.29
C ILE A 209 -7.83 -5.18 1.89
N ASP A 210 -8.30 -5.82 2.97
CA ASP A 210 -9.49 -5.44 3.75
C ASP A 210 -9.25 -4.23 4.69
N GLY A 211 -8.03 -3.69 4.73
CA GLY A 211 -7.62 -2.63 5.64
C GLY A 211 -8.12 -1.23 5.24
N GLY A 212 -7.91 -0.25 6.11
CA GLY A 212 -8.28 1.15 5.86
C GLY A 212 -7.29 1.95 5.01
N GLY A 213 -6.34 1.31 4.31
CA GLY A 213 -5.21 1.99 3.66
C GLY A 213 -4.27 2.64 4.68
N LEU A 214 -3.94 3.93 4.51
CA LEU A 214 -3.06 4.72 5.40
C LEU A 214 -3.67 5.07 6.78
N ASN A 215 -4.45 4.18 7.38
CA ASN A 215 -5.18 4.37 8.64
C ASN A 215 -4.27 4.27 9.89
N PHE A 216 -3.38 5.25 10.04
CA PHE A 216 -2.44 5.32 11.17
C PHE A 216 -2.98 6.17 12.33
N LEU A 217 -4.24 5.97 12.72
CA LEU A 217 -4.94 6.76 13.73
C LEU A 217 -4.39 6.54 15.15
N SER A 218 -3.71 7.54 15.70
CA SER A 218 -2.98 7.44 16.98
C SER A 218 -3.62 8.20 18.14
N VAL A 219 -4.22 9.37 17.88
CA VAL A 219 -4.77 10.26 18.93
C VAL A 219 -6.27 10.44 18.77
N LYS A 220 -7.05 10.04 19.79
CA LYS A 220 -8.48 10.34 19.91
C LYS A 220 -8.69 11.68 20.61
N VAL A 221 -9.40 12.61 19.97
CA VAL A 221 -9.73 13.92 20.52
C VAL A 221 -11.25 14.05 20.72
N SER A 222 -11.68 14.24 21.96
CA SER A 222 -13.08 14.47 22.36
C SER A 222 -13.29 15.93 22.83
N LYS A 223 -12.89 16.90 22.00
CA LYS A 223 -13.11 18.34 22.26
C LYS A 223 -14.57 18.76 22.04
N PHE A 224 -15.25 18.08 21.14
CA PHE A 224 -16.66 18.29 20.79
C PHE A 224 -17.48 17.03 21.10
N GLY A 225 -18.79 17.06 20.88
CA GLY A 225 -19.69 15.95 21.23
C GLY A 225 -19.33 14.60 20.58
N ARG A 226 -19.00 14.58 19.28
CA ARG A 226 -18.44 13.39 18.61
C ARG A 226 -16.90 13.49 18.61
N PRO A 227 -16.17 12.39 18.90
CA PRO A 227 -14.72 12.37 18.82
C PRO A 227 -14.25 12.43 17.36
N TYR A 228 -13.05 12.97 17.15
CA TYR A 228 -12.29 12.79 15.92
C TYR A 228 -10.91 12.20 16.23
N PHE A 229 -10.28 11.59 15.24
CA PHE A 229 -8.98 10.92 15.39
C PHE A 229 -7.92 11.59 14.53
N VAL A 230 -6.69 11.68 15.04
CA VAL A 230 -5.54 12.27 14.34
C VAL A 230 -4.55 11.16 14.03
N SER A 231 -4.07 11.13 12.79
CA SER A 231 -3.07 10.18 12.28
C SER A 231 -1.67 10.49 12.84
N SER A 232 -0.77 9.50 12.78
CA SER A 232 0.67 9.72 12.98
C SER A 232 1.33 10.36 11.74
N CYS A 233 2.62 10.65 11.84
CA CYS A 233 3.44 11.14 10.73
C CYS A 233 3.63 10.13 9.58
N LEU A 234 3.28 8.85 9.76
CA LEU A 234 3.35 7.85 8.69
C LEU A 234 2.43 8.21 7.53
N THR A 235 1.18 8.62 7.77
CA THR A 235 0.26 9.02 6.69
C THR A 235 0.87 10.12 5.81
N SER A 236 1.52 11.13 6.40
CA SER A 236 2.22 12.19 5.64
C SER A 236 3.49 11.72 4.93
N ALA A 237 4.20 10.71 5.46
CA ALA A 237 5.38 10.15 4.80
C ALA A 237 4.99 9.33 3.56
N TYR A 238 3.94 8.51 3.66
CA TYR A 238 3.38 7.77 2.52
C TYR A 238 2.83 8.71 1.44
N VAL A 239 2.15 9.79 1.81
CA VAL A 239 1.73 10.84 0.86
C VAL A 239 2.95 11.47 0.18
N GLY A 240 3.97 11.88 0.94
CA GLY A 240 5.21 12.43 0.38
C GLY A 240 5.96 11.47 -0.55
N LEU A 241 5.87 10.15 -0.32
CA LEU A 241 6.40 9.12 -1.22
C LEU A 241 5.62 9.05 -2.53
N VAL A 242 4.28 9.12 -2.50
CA VAL A 242 3.44 9.14 -3.71
C VAL A 242 3.62 10.44 -4.49
N ASP A 243 3.73 11.57 -3.79
CA ASP A 243 3.98 12.88 -4.42
C ASP A 243 5.36 12.89 -5.12
N ALA A 244 6.40 12.36 -4.46
CA ALA A 244 7.73 12.20 -5.06
C ALA A 244 7.74 11.20 -6.23
N ALA A 245 6.98 10.10 -6.13
CA ALA A 245 6.80 9.15 -7.24
C ALA A 245 6.06 9.79 -8.42
N THR A 246 5.07 10.66 -8.18
CA THR A 246 4.38 11.42 -9.23
C THR A 246 5.36 12.31 -9.99
N VAL A 247 6.16 13.13 -9.30
CA VAL A 247 7.18 13.98 -9.94
C VAL A 247 8.18 13.14 -10.74
N MET A 248 8.68 12.05 -10.15
CA MET A 248 9.69 11.20 -10.78
C MET A 248 9.15 10.46 -12.02
N PHE A 249 7.95 9.87 -11.96
CA PHE A 249 7.38 9.03 -13.01
C PHE A 249 6.51 9.77 -14.03
N VAL A 250 6.08 11.01 -13.78
CA VAL A 250 5.29 11.81 -14.74
C VAL A 250 6.10 12.95 -15.33
N GLN A 251 6.85 13.68 -14.49
CA GLN A 251 7.46 14.96 -14.87
C GLN A 251 8.93 14.80 -15.29
N GLU A 252 9.71 13.96 -14.60
CA GLU A 252 11.16 13.85 -14.82
C GLU A 252 11.58 12.65 -15.69
N GLN A 253 11.00 11.46 -15.45
CA GLN A 253 11.40 10.20 -16.11
C GLN A 253 10.19 9.37 -16.65
N PRO A 254 9.26 9.98 -17.43
CA PRO A 254 8.01 9.33 -17.87
C PRO A 254 8.17 8.03 -18.67
N TRP A 255 9.32 7.84 -19.33
CA TRP A 255 9.61 6.64 -20.10
C TRP A 255 9.83 5.38 -19.25
N ARG A 256 10.04 5.49 -17.93
CA ARG A 256 10.36 4.32 -17.07
C ARG A 256 9.18 3.38 -16.90
N LEU A 257 7.97 3.92 -16.70
CA LEU A 257 6.75 3.10 -16.62
C LEU A 257 6.45 2.39 -17.95
N MET A 258 6.79 3.00 -19.09
CA MET A 258 6.68 2.34 -20.40
C MET A 258 7.73 1.22 -20.60
N ARG A 259 8.93 1.37 -20.00
CA ARG A 259 10.04 0.44 -20.19
C ARG A 259 9.96 -0.80 -19.29
N SER A 260 9.39 -0.67 -18.08
CA SER A 260 9.34 -1.74 -17.08
C SER A 260 7.89 -2.09 -16.68
N PRO A 261 7.29 -3.12 -17.31
CA PRO A 261 5.96 -3.62 -16.95
C PRO A 261 5.82 -4.02 -15.47
N ALA A 262 6.87 -4.60 -14.89
CA ALA A 262 6.88 -4.98 -13.48
C ALA A 262 6.74 -3.76 -12.56
N LEU A 263 7.53 -2.71 -12.80
CA LEU A 263 7.47 -1.47 -12.03
C LEU A 263 6.12 -0.75 -12.16
N PHE A 264 5.50 -0.80 -13.35
CA PHE A 264 4.14 -0.30 -13.56
C PHE A 264 3.14 -1.03 -12.66
N ILE A 265 3.18 -2.37 -12.65
CA ILE A 265 2.26 -3.21 -11.87
C ILE A 265 2.50 -3.05 -10.37
N ASP A 266 3.76 -3.03 -9.91
CA ASP A 266 4.12 -2.84 -8.51
C ASP A 266 3.61 -1.49 -7.97
N LEU A 267 3.76 -0.42 -8.74
CA LEU A 267 3.27 0.92 -8.39
C LEU A 267 1.74 0.96 -8.33
N LEU A 268 1.05 0.33 -9.29
CA LEU A 268 -0.40 0.23 -9.35
C LEU A 268 -0.96 -0.57 -8.14
N ASN A 269 -0.34 -1.70 -7.82
CA ASN A 269 -0.67 -2.53 -6.66
C ASN A 269 -0.42 -1.80 -5.33
N PHE A 270 0.66 -1.04 -5.23
CA PHE A 270 0.93 -0.17 -4.07
C PHE A 270 -0.17 0.88 -3.90
N MET A 271 -0.57 1.58 -4.97
CA MET A 271 -1.66 2.58 -4.95
C MET A 271 -3.01 1.98 -4.55
N ALA A 272 -3.32 0.75 -5.01
CA ALA A 272 -4.53 0.02 -4.63
C ALA A 272 -4.55 -0.33 -3.14
N LEU A 273 -3.43 -0.86 -2.62
CA LEU A 273 -3.35 -1.35 -1.25
C LEU A 273 -3.42 -0.21 -0.21
N ILE A 274 -2.83 0.96 -0.50
CA ILE A 274 -2.95 2.14 0.35
C ILE A 274 -4.31 2.86 0.22
N LYS A 275 -5.15 2.43 -0.73
CA LYS A 275 -6.47 3.00 -1.07
C LYS A 275 -6.41 4.49 -1.39
N VAL A 276 -5.62 4.84 -2.41
CA VAL A 276 -5.28 6.24 -2.74
C VAL A 276 -6.51 7.10 -3.07
N PHE A 277 -7.49 6.55 -3.79
CA PHE A 277 -8.74 7.24 -4.15
C PHE A 277 -9.83 7.20 -3.06
N GLU A 278 -9.55 6.65 -1.87
CA GLU A 278 -10.48 6.64 -0.74
C GLU A 278 -9.88 7.26 0.55
N PRO A 279 -9.29 8.48 0.50
CA PRO A 279 -8.51 9.04 1.61
C PRO A 279 -9.31 9.26 2.91
N ASN A 280 -10.65 9.26 2.83
CA ASN A 280 -11.52 9.19 4.01
C ASN A 280 -11.32 7.93 4.88
N LYS A 281 -10.95 6.79 4.28
CA LYS A 281 -10.66 5.54 5.01
C LYS A 281 -9.45 5.70 5.92
N TRP A 282 -8.45 6.50 5.55
CA TRP A 282 -7.27 6.81 6.36
C TRP A 282 -7.62 7.53 7.68
N PHE A 283 -8.76 8.23 7.71
CA PHE A 283 -9.23 9.00 8.87
C PHE A 283 -10.45 8.38 9.57
N THR A 284 -10.91 7.21 9.10
CA THR A 284 -12.12 6.54 9.61
C THR A 284 -11.76 5.55 10.71
N PRO A 285 -12.20 5.76 11.97
CA PRO A 285 -11.86 4.87 13.09
C PRO A 285 -12.71 3.59 13.14
N THR A 286 -13.87 3.60 12.48
CA THR A 286 -14.91 2.56 12.52
C THR A 286 -15.80 2.67 11.28
N GLU A 287 -16.08 1.57 10.58
CA GLU A 287 -16.95 1.57 9.37
C GLU A 287 -18.36 2.12 9.63
N HIS A 288 -18.91 1.91 10.83
CA HIS A 288 -20.22 2.44 11.22
C HIS A 288 -20.28 3.98 11.24
N ALA A 289 -19.14 4.66 11.34
CA ALA A 289 -19.01 6.11 11.44
C ALA A 289 -17.81 6.64 10.61
N VAL A 290 -17.94 6.50 9.29
CA VAL A 290 -17.03 7.05 8.27
C VAL A 290 -16.73 8.54 8.50
N SER A 291 -15.47 8.92 8.30
CA SER A 291 -15.00 10.31 8.37
C SER A 291 -15.00 10.97 6.99
N ASN A 292 -15.22 12.27 6.91
CA ASN A 292 -15.09 13.06 5.67
C ASN A 292 -13.89 14.02 5.75
N ARG A 293 -12.78 13.57 6.33
CA ARG A 293 -11.61 14.42 6.60
C ARG A 293 -10.83 14.84 5.36
N ALA A 294 -10.98 14.08 4.27
CA ALA A 294 -10.40 14.39 2.97
C ALA A 294 -11.37 15.17 2.06
N ASP A 295 -12.68 14.90 2.12
CA ASP A 295 -13.65 15.50 1.19
C ASP A 295 -14.32 16.77 1.74
N TYR A 296 -14.35 16.96 3.06
CA TYR A 296 -14.99 18.12 3.67
C TYR A 296 -13.98 19.18 4.05
N LYS A 297 -14.14 20.40 3.52
CA LYS A 297 -13.38 21.61 3.87
C LYS A 297 -14.36 22.73 4.21
N HIS A 298 -14.03 23.59 5.18
CA HIS A 298 -14.88 24.73 5.54
C HIS A 298 -14.08 26.05 5.58
N PRO A 299 -14.61 27.18 5.08
CA PRO A 299 -13.91 28.47 5.07
C PRO A 299 -13.42 28.99 6.42
N ARG A 300 -13.99 28.48 7.54
CA ARG A 300 -13.51 28.75 8.92
C ARG A 300 -12.18 28.04 9.26
N GLY A 301 -11.54 27.35 8.32
CA GLY A 301 -10.27 26.64 8.51
C GLY A 301 -10.39 25.15 8.87
N THR A 302 -11.61 24.59 8.94
CA THR A 302 -11.79 23.15 9.21
C THR A 302 -11.22 22.31 8.07
N ASN A 303 -10.40 21.31 8.40
CA ASN A 303 -9.71 20.40 7.46
C ASN A 303 -8.87 21.12 6.39
N SER A 304 -8.43 22.36 6.64
CA SER A 304 -7.66 23.16 5.68
C SER A 304 -6.38 22.48 5.17
N LEU A 305 -5.78 21.61 6.00
CA LEU A 305 -4.54 20.87 5.73
C LEU A 305 -4.75 19.38 5.40
N THR A 306 -5.98 18.85 5.47
CA THR A 306 -6.26 17.42 5.24
C THR A 306 -7.25 17.14 4.12
N ALA A 307 -7.93 18.17 3.62
CA ALA A 307 -8.94 18.03 2.58
C ALA A 307 -8.42 18.41 1.19
N PHE A 308 -8.83 17.61 0.18
CA PHE A 308 -8.45 17.73 -1.23
C PHE A 308 -6.93 17.66 -1.45
N TRP A 309 -6.30 16.58 -0.99
CA TRP A 309 -4.97 16.19 -1.45
C TRP A 309 -5.13 15.42 -2.77
N GLY A 310 -4.53 15.92 -3.86
CA GLY A 310 -4.51 15.25 -5.17
C GLY A 310 -3.47 14.11 -5.24
N THR A 311 -3.30 13.36 -4.14
CA THR A 311 -2.28 12.33 -4.01
C THR A 311 -2.53 11.23 -5.04
N GLY A 312 -1.60 11.02 -5.95
CA GLY A 312 -1.66 9.96 -6.96
C GLY A 312 -2.66 10.16 -8.10
N GLU A 313 -3.39 11.30 -8.16
CA GLU A 313 -4.33 11.60 -9.24
C GLU A 313 -3.60 11.74 -10.59
N GLU A 314 -2.63 12.67 -10.67
CA GLU A 314 -1.79 12.90 -11.87
C GLU A 314 -1.02 11.64 -12.31
N LEU A 315 -0.55 10.84 -11.34
CA LEU A 315 0.15 9.59 -11.59
C LEU A 315 -0.77 8.52 -12.21
N PHE A 316 -1.98 8.35 -11.67
CA PHE A 316 -2.95 7.41 -12.21
C PHE A 316 -3.47 7.83 -13.59
N ASP A 317 -3.75 9.12 -13.79
CA ASP A 317 -4.14 9.66 -15.08
C ASP A 317 -3.06 9.39 -16.15
N PHE A 318 -1.79 9.62 -15.82
CA PHE A 318 -0.67 9.26 -16.69
C PHE A 318 -0.63 7.76 -17.01
N MET A 319 -0.80 6.88 -16.01
CA MET A 319 -0.86 5.43 -16.21
C MET A 319 -2.06 5.00 -17.09
N VAL A 320 -3.19 5.70 -17.01
CA VAL A 320 -4.36 5.48 -17.88
C VAL A 320 -4.09 5.92 -19.32
N GLU A 321 -3.47 7.09 -19.54
CA GLU A 321 -3.13 7.57 -20.89
C GLU A 321 -2.13 6.65 -21.59
N LEU A 322 -1.17 6.06 -20.85
CA LEU A 322 -0.23 5.06 -21.40
C LEU A 322 -0.94 3.80 -21.95
N VAL A 323 -2.15 3.49 -21.47
CA VAL A 323 -2.91 2.26 -21.77
C VAL A 323 -4.14 2.54 -22.65
N ARG A 324 -4.45 3.82 -22.91
CA ARG A 324 -5.61 4.25 -23.71
C ARG A 324 -5.48 3.78 -25.18
N PRO A 325 -6.57 3.25 -25.79
CA PRO A 325 -6.55 2.90 -27.20
C PRO A 325 -6.49 4.19 -28.03
N GLN A 326 -5.48 4.29 -28.90
CA GLN A 326 -5.19 5.51 -29.64
C GLN A 326 -6.13 5.71 -30.84
N GLY A 327 -6.56 6.95 -31.04
CA GLY A 327 -7.18 7.39 -32.29
C GLY A 327 -6.13 7.93 -33.27
N ASP A 328 -6.27 7.58 -34.54
CA ASP A 328 -5.61 8.08 -35.76
C ASP A 328 -4.36 8.98 -35.64
N GLY A 329 -3.23 8.50 -36.19
CA GLY A 329 -2.23 9.39 -36.79
C GLY A 329 -0.80 8.88 -36.82
N VAL A 330 -0.23 8.58 -35.64
CA VAL A 330 1.19 8.21 -35.48
C VAL A 330 1.26 7.14 -34.40
N ALA A 331 1.64 5.91 -34.74
CA ALA A 331 1.75 4.81 -33.79
C ALA A 331 3.04 4.91 -32.95
N PRO A 332 2.97 5.16 -31.62
CA PRO A 332 4.03 4.81 -30.69
C PRO A 332 4.10 3.28 -30.54
N PRO A 333 5.13 2.72 -29.88
CA PRO A 333 5.20 1.28 -29.66
C PRO A 333 3.98 0.76 -28.88
N ASP A 334 3.46 -0.39 -29.30
CA ASP A 334 2.42 -1.13 -28.58
C ASP A 334 2.94 -1.51 -27.19
N ILE A 335 2.53 -0.75 -26.17
CA ILE A 335 2.95 -0.95 -24.78
C ILE A 335 2.63 -2.37 -24.29
N PHE A 336 1.50 -2.94 -24.74
CA PHE A 336 1.12 -4.30 -24.34
C PHE A 336 2.13 -5.31 -24.84
N GLY A 337 2.79 -5.09 -25.98
CA GLY A 337 3.83 -5.95 -26.53
C GLY A 337 5.01 -6.23 -25.58
N LEU A 338 5.20 -5.40 -24.55
CA LEU A 338 6.20 -5.60 -23.49
C LEU A 338 5.69 -6.45 -22.31
N PHE A 339 4.37 -6.54 -22.12
CA PHE A 339 3.74 -7.28 -21.03
C PHE A 339 3.56 -8.76 -21.42
N THR A 340 3.86 -9.68 -20.49
CA THR A 340 3.43 -11.08 -20.60
C THR A 340 1.92 -11.21 -20.37
N ASP A 341 1.34 -12.36 -20.72
CA ASP A 341 -0.10 -12.57 -20.56
C ASP A 341 -0.53 -12.58 -19.08
N GLU A 342 0.31 -13.10 -18.17
CA GLU A 342 0.12 -12.96 -16.72
C GLU A 342 0.15 -11.50 -16.27
N GLN A 343 1.13 -10.73 -16.75
CA GLN A 343 1.25 -9.31 -16.43
C GLN A 343 0.07 -8.47 -16.97
N LEU A 344 -0.57 -8.86 -18.07
CA LEU A 344 -1.82 -8.23 -18.53
C LEU A 344 -2.98 -8.48 -17.56
N VAL A 345 -3.04 -9.68 -16.94
CA VAL A 345 -4.04 -10.00 -15.90
C VAL A 345 -3.76 -9.18 -14.64
N ASP A 346 -2.51 -9.10 -14.20
CA ASP A 346 -2.13 -8.34 -13.01
C ASP A 346 -2.30 -6.82 -13.21
N LEU A 347 -2.01 -6.31 -14.40
CA LEU A 347 -2.30 -4.93 -14.80
C LEU A 347 -3.80 -4.60 -14.72
N LEU A 348 -4.66 -5.47 -15.26
CA LEU A 348 -6.11 -5.26 -15.20
C LEU A 348 -6.65 -5.35 -13.76
N ASN A 349 -6.15 -6.31 -12.97
CA ASN A 349 -6.47 -6.41 -11.55
C ASN A 349 -6.06 -5.15 -10.78
N GLY A 350 -4.86 -4.63 -11.02
CA GLY A 350 -4.40 -3.38 -10.41
C GLY A 350 -5.30 -2.20 -10.75
N PHE A 351 -5.68 -2.03 -12.03
CA PHE A 351 -6.61 -0.95 -12.43
C PHE A 351 -7.99 -1.10 -11.77
N SER A 352 -8.53 -2.31 -11.68
CA SER A 352 -9.80 -2.55 -10.97
C SER A 352 -9.67 -2.34 -9.44
N ALA A 353 -8.53 -2.66 -8.85
CA ALA A 353 -8.30 -2.55 -7.40
C ALA A 353 -7.95 -1.13 -6.92
N VAL A 354 -7.37 -0.28 -7.79
CA VAL A 354 -7.15 1.15 -7.50
C VAL A 354 -8.47 1.93 -7.48
N MET A 355 -9.41 1.56 -8.34
CA MET A 355 -10.71 2.25 -8.47
C MET A 355 -11.62 1.94 -7.26
N PRO A 356 -12.27 2.96 -6.66
CA PRO A 356 -13.01 2.81 -5.40
C PRO A 356 -14.31 2.00 -5.53
N ASP A 357 -14.81 1.79 -6.74
CA ASP A 357 -15.96 0.92 -7.05
C ASP A 357 -15.55 -0.52 -7.43
N GLY A 358 -14.25 -0.82 -7.44
CA GLY A 358 -13.69 -2.13 -7.79
C GLY A 358 -13.63 -2.41 -9.29
N LYS A 359 -13.74 -1.40 -10.16
CA LYS A 359 -13.88 -1.57 -11.62
C LYS A 359 -12.91 -0.71 -12.40
N ALA A 360 -12.10 -1.34 -13.27
CA ALA A 360 -11.27 -0.63 -14.22
C ALA A 360 -12.12 0.23 -15.16
N ILE A 361 -11.58 1.39 -15.56
CA ILE A 361 -12.24 2.31 -16.50
C ILE A 361 -12.49 1.56 -17.82
N GLY A 362 -13.72 1.65 -18.36
CA GLY A 362 -14.17 0.80 -19.46
C GLY A 362 -13.28 0.79 -20.72
N HIS A 363 -12.61 1.90 -21.07
CA HIS A 363 -11.68 1.90 -22.20
C HIS A 363 -10.34 1.21 -21.89
N VAL A 364 -9.83 1.33 -20.66
CA VAL A 364 -8.65 0.60 -20.16
C VAL A 364 -8.94 -0.90 -20.12
N PHE A 365 -10.09 -1.29 -19.57
CA PHE A 365 -10.57 -2.68 -19.59
C PHE A 365 -10.62 -3.24 -21.01
N ASN A 366 -11.25 -2.52 -21.95
CA ASN A 366 -11.39 -2.97 -23.33
C ASN A 366 -10.05 -3.06 -24.07
N SER A 367 -9.08 -2.16 -23.82
CA SER A 367 -7.73 -2.27 -24.38
C SER A 367 -7.00 -3.52 -23.91
N ILE A 368 -6.93 -3.74 -22.60
CA ILE A 368 -6.17 -4.85 -22.01
C ILE A 368 -6.83 -6.18 -22.39
N MET A 369 -8.16 -6.29 -22.24
CA MET A 369 -8.92 -7.47 -22.62
C MET A 369 -8.86 -7.73 -24.13
N GLY A 370 -8.92 -6.67 -24.95
CA GLY A 370 -8.79 -6.79 -26.41
C GLY A 370 -7.43 -7.32 -26.86
N SER A 371 -6.35 -6.82 -26.25
CA SER A 371 -4.98 -7.30 -26.48
C SER A 371 -4.82 -8.77 -26.05
N PHE A 372 -5.28 -9.12 -24.85
CA PHE A 372 -5.27 -10.49 -24.33
C PHE A 372 -6.05 -11.46 -25.24
N LEU A 373 -7.28 -11.11 -25.61
CA LEU A 373 -8.09 -11.90 -26.55
C LEU A 373 -7.43 -12.04 -27.92
N GLN A 374 -6.76 -11.00 -28.43
CA GLN A 374 -6.03 -11.10 -29.69
C GLN A 374 -4.89 -12.13 -29.61
N ARG A 375 -4.19 -12.21 -28.47
CA ARG A 375 -3.13 -13.21 -28.24
C ARG A 375 -3.69 -14.62 -28.12
N VAL A 376 -4.73 -14.81 -27.31
CA VAL A 376 -5.46 -16.10 -27.21
C VAL A 376 -5.93 -16.59 -28.58
N ARG A 377 -6.49 -15.69 -29.41
CA ARG A 377 -6.90 -16.02 -30.79
C ARG A 377 -5.73 -16.38 -31.70
N ARG A 378 -4.54 -15.79 -31.54
CA ARG A 378 -3.34 -16.15 -32.32
C ARG A 378 -2.82 -17.54 -31.98
N ARG A 379 -2.91 -17.97 -30.71
CA ARG A 379 -2.53 -19.32 -30.24
C ARG A 379 -3.57 -20.41 -30.56
N LYS A 380 -4.66 -20.08 -31.26
CA LYS A 380 -5.78 -20.99 -31.51
C LYS A 380 -5.37 -22.14 -32.43
N GLY A 381 -5.16 -23.32 -31.85
CA GLY A 381 -4.71 -24.54 -32.54
C GLY A 381 -3.36 -25.06 -32.05
N GLU A 382 -2.67 -24.32 -31.19
CA GLU A 382 -1.49 -24.79 -30.46
C GLU A 382 -1.91 -25.57 -29.20
N MET A 383 -1.08 -26.50 -28.72
CA MET A 383 -1.32 -27.15 -27.43
C MET A 383 -1.01 -26.16 -26.30
N LEU A 384 -2.04 -25.71 -25.59
CA LEU A 384 -1.91 -24.83 -24.43
C LEU A 384 -1.26 -25.55 -23.25
N ALA A 385 -0.36 -24.88 -22.53
CA ALA A 385 0.13 -25.39 -21.26
C ALA A 385 -0.92 -25.17 -20.15
N ALA A 386 -0.87 -25.97 -19.09
CA ALA A 386 -1.77 -25.79 -17.93
C ALA A 386 -1.68 -24.37 -17.33
N ASN A 387 -0.49 -23.74 -17.36
CA ASN A 387 -0.30 -22.37 -16.88
C ASN A 387 -0.96 -21.30 -17.77
N ASP A 388 -1.03 -21.53 -19.09
CA ASP A 388 -1.78 -20.63 -19.99
C ASP A 388 -3.28 -20.67 -19.63
N LEU A 389 -3.82 -21.86 -19.37
CA LEU A 389 -5.21 -22.02 -18.94
C LEU A 389 -5.48 -21.36 -17.58
N VAL A 390 -4.62 -21.54 -16.58
CA VAL A 390 -4.72 -20.83 -15.29
C VAL A 390 -4.70 -19.30 -15.51
N THR A 391 -3.87 -18.80 -16.42
CA THR A 391 -3.83 -17.36 -16.77
C THR A 391 -5.15 -16.91 -17.40
N MET A 392 -5.73 -17.71 -18.30
CA MET A 392 -7.05 -17.43 -18.91
C MET A 392 -8.20 -17.48 -17.89
N GLU A 393 -8.15 -18.40 -16.91
CA GLU A 393 -9.12 -18.46 -15.82
C GLU A 393 -9.01 -17.26 -14.89
N ARG A 394 -7.80 -16.84 -14.51
CA ARG A 394 -7.55 -15.61 -13.74
C ARG A 394 -8.08 -14.38 -14.49
N MET A 395 -7.83 -14.29 -15.80
CA MET A 395 -8.37 -13.21 -16.64
C MET A 395 -9.89 -13.23 -16.71
N TYR A 396 -10.49 -14.41 -16.82
CA TYR A 396 -11.95 -14.56 -16.80
C TYR A 396 -12.55 -14.14 -15.44
N LEU A 397 -11.97 -14.57 -14.32
CA LEU A 397 -12.35 -14.11 -12.98
C LEU A 397 -12.23 -12.59 -12.85
N THR A 398 -11.12 -12.00 -13.31
CA THR A 398 -10.92 -10.54 -13.33
C THR A 398 -12.03 -9.82 -14.11
N SER A 399 -12.45 -10.39 -15.26
CA SER A 399 -13.58 -9.87 -16.06
C SER A 399 -14.91 -9.93 -15.32
N VAL A 400 -15.16 -11.02 -14.58
CA VAL A 400 -16.37 -11.25 -13.79
C VAL A 400 -16.39 -10.38 -12.53
N LEU A 401 -15.24 -10.15 -11.89
CA LEU A 401 -15.11 -9.22 -10.75
C LEU A 401 -15.41 -7.78 -11.16
N SER A 402 -14.88 -7.36 -12.31
CA SER A 402 -15.07 -6.02 -12.90
C SER A 402 -16.48 -5.79 -13.51
N ASP A 403 -17.43 -6.71 -13.30
CA ASP A 403 -18.79 -6.73 -13.89
C ASP A 403 -18.84 -6.70 -15.44
N ALA A 404 -17.77 -7.13 -16.11
CA ALA A 404 -17.60 -7.10 -17.57
C ALA A 404 -17.31 -8.52 -18.13
N ASN A 405 -18.29 -9.42 -17.93
CA ASN A 405 -18.21 -10.85 -18.26
C ASN A 405 -17.77 -11.12 -19.71
N CYS A 406 -16.61 -11.78 -19.88
CA CYS A 406 -16.08 -12.15 -21.19
C CYS A 406 -16.62 -13.51 -21.69
N GLU A 407 -17.70 -13.49 -22.47
CA GLU A 407 -18.29 -14.73 -23.02
C GLU A 407 -17.34 -15.53 -23.93
N GLU A 408 -16.37 -14.89 -24.59
CA GLU A 408 -15.42 -15.58 -25.46
C GLU A 408 -14.45 -16.45 -24.67
N LEU A 409 -13.87 -15.92 -23.58
CA LEU A 409 -13.06 -16.69 -22.65
C LEU A 409 -13.89 -17.80 -22.00
N LEU A 410 -15.12 -17.50 -21.56
CA LEU A 410 -16.01 -18.52 -21.00
C LEU A 410 -16.26 -19.67 -21.98
N ARG A 411 -16.60 -19.37 -23.24
CA ARG A 411 -16.79 -20.42 -24.27
C ARG A 411 -15.52 -21.23 -24.47
N HIS A 412 -14.35 -20.60 -24.55
CA HIS A 412 -13.08 -21.31 -24.69
C HIS A 412 -12.82 -22.25 -23.51
N LEU A 413 -12.92 -21.74 -22.27
CA LEU A 413 -12.77 -22.51 -21.04
C LEU A 413 -13.83 -23.62 -20.89
N LEU A 414 -14.98 -23.54 -21.56
CA LEU A 414 -15.99 -24.60 -21.57
C LEU A 414 -15.80 -25.63 -22.69
N HIS A 415 -15.00 -25.36 -23.71
CA HIS A 415 -14.78 -26.26 -24.85
C HIS A 415 -13.43 -27.01 -24.80
N GLU A 416 -12.43 -26.44 -24.14
CA GLU A 416 -11.07 -26.99 -24.10
C GLU A 416 -10.92 -28.14 -23.09
N THR A 417 -11.07 -29.39 -23.50
CA THR A 417 -11.06 -30.57 -22.59
C THR A 417 -9.68 -31.17 -22.34
N SER A 418 -8.58 -30.50 -22.73
CA SER A 418 -7.21 -31.01 -22.62
C SER A 418 -6.63 -31.01 -21.20
N SER A 419 -7.20 -30.21 -20.30
CA SER A 419 -6.77 -30.06 -18.90
C SER A 419 -7.98 -29.79 -18.00
N PRO A 420 -7.98 -30.27 -16.75
CA PRO A 420 -8.96 -29.86 -15.73
C PRO A 420 -8.95 -28.34 -15.50
N ARG A 421 -9.96 -27.85 -14.79
CA ARG A 421 -10.12 -26.42 -14.46
C ARG A 421 -9.59 -26.12 -13.07
N GLY A 422 -9.00 -24.94 -12.93
CA GLY A 422 -8.51 -24.42 -11.66
C GLY A 422 -9.60 -23.71 -10.85
N PRO A 423 -9.27 -23.29 -9.62
CA PRO A 423 -10.21 -22.69 -8.68
C PRO A 423 -10.78 -21.34 -9.16
N TYR A 424 -10.00 -20.58 -9.93
CA TYR A 424 -10.41 -19.27 -10.44
C TYR A 424 -11.62 -19.37 -11.39
N PHE A 425 -11.71 -20.45 -12.17
CA PHE A 425 -12.88 -20.72 -13.02
C PHE A 425 -14.15 -20.92 -12.19
N PHE A 426 -14.11 -21.75 -11.14
CA PHE A 426 -15.29 -22.05 -10.33
C PHE A 426 -15.75 -20.84 -9.50
N ALA A 427 -14.82 -20.06 -8.95
CA ALA A 427 -15.12 -18.80 -8.28
C ALA A 427 -15.79 -17.79 -9.24
N ALA A 428 -15.33 -17.71 -10.50
CA ALA A 428 -15.96 -16.85 -11.50
C ALA A 428 -17.37 -17.34 -11.90
N VAL A 429 -17.55 -18.65 -12.09
CA VAL A 429 -18.86 -19.24 -12.44
C VAL A 429 -19.86 -19.13 -11.28
N ALA A 430 -19.41 -19.10 -10.02
CA ALA A 430 -20.26 -18.89 -8.86
C ALA A 430 -21.02 -17.54 -8.89
N ARG A 431 -20.53 -16.54 -9.63
CA ARG A 431 -21.25 -15.25 -9.82
C ARG A 431 -22.33 -15.32 -10.91
N SER A 432 -22.33 -16.36 -11.75
CA SER A 432 -23.36 -16.57 -12.78
C SER A 432 -24.66 -17.09 -12.20
N ARG A 433 -25.77 -16.85 -12.92
CA ARG A 433 -27.12 -17.31 -12.56
C ARG A 433 -27.70 -18.34 -13.54
N ASP A 434 -26.91 -18.77 -14.52
CA ASP A 434 -27.32 -19.76 -15.53
C ASP A 434 -27.17 -21.19 -14.99
N ALA A 435 -28.30 -21.89 -14.87
CA ALA A 435 -28.36 -23.27 -14.40
C ALA A 435 -27.75 -24.28 -15.40
N ILE A 436 -27.71 -23.97 -16.70
CA ILE A 436 -27.07 -24.83 -17.71
C ILE A 436 -25.55 -24.75 -17.54
N LEU A 437 -25.02 -23.53 -17.41
CA LEU A 437 -23.62 -23.30 -17.07
C LEU A 437 -23.23 -23.98 -15.75
N HIS A 438 -24.03 -23.82 -14.69
CA HIS A 438 -23.78 -24.48 -13.39
C HIS A 438 -23.69 -26.00 -13.53
N ARG A 439 -24.65 -26.66 -14.20
CA ARG A 439 -24.58 -28.12 -14.42
C ARG A 439 -23.34 -28.55 -15.19
N LYS A 440 -22.92 -27.80 -16.20
CA LYS A 440 -21.67 -28.09 -16.94
C LYS A 440 -20.42 -27.86 -16.07
N ALA A 441 -20.40 -26.80 -15.27
CA ALA A 441 -19.30 -26.52 -14.35
C ALA A 441 -19.21 -27.56 -13.21
N LEU A 442 -20.33 -28.13 -12.75
CA LEU A 442 -20.33 -29.20 -11.75
C LEU A 442 -19.64 -30.48 -12.26
N VAL A 443 -19.79 -30.82 -13.54
CA VAL A 443 -19.06 -31.93 -14.18
C VAL A 443 -17.56 -31.62 -14.24
N LEU A 444 -17.19 -30.42 -14.69
CA LEU A 444 -15.79 -29.97 -14.72
C LEU A 444 -15.16 -29.94 -13.31
N LEU A 445 -15.94 -29.61 -12.27
CA LEU A 445 -15.48 -29.62 -10.88
C LEU A 445 -15.23 -31.06 -10.39
N GLN A 446 -16.08 -32.02 -10.75
CA GLN A 446 -15.82 -33.43 -10.46
C GLN A 446 -14.52 -33.90 -11.12
N GLU A 447 -14.36 -33.64 -12.42
CA GLU A 447 -13.15 -34.02 -13.18
C GLU A 447 -11.89 -33.41 -12.57
N SER A 448 -11.97 -32.15 -12.11
CA SER A 448 -10.83 -31.44 -11.51
C SER A 448 -10.50 -31.93 -10.10
N ILE A 449 -11.51 -32.31 -9.31
CA ILE A 449 -11.32 -32.97 -8.00
C ILE A 449 -10.72 -34.37 -8.19
N ASP A 450 -11.24 -35.16 -9.13
CA ASP A 450 -10.77 -36.53 -9.40
C ASP A 450 -9.32 -36.54 -9.92
N ASP A 451 -8.93 -35.58 -10.77
CA ASP A 451 -7.54 -35.40 -11.21
C ASP A 451 -6.61 -34.96 -10.07
N ALA A 452 -7.01 -33.97 -9.25
CA ALA A 452 -6.22 -33.54 -8.09
C ALA A 452 -6.02 -34.67 -7.07
N LEU A 453 -7.03 -35.54 -6.89
CA LEU A 453 -6.92 -36.76 -6.09
C LEU A 453 -6.00 -37.81 -6.72
N GLY A 454 -6.11 -38.03 -8.03
CA GLY A 454 -5.25 -38.97 -8.77
C GLY A 454 -3.77 -38.56 -8.80
N ARG A 455 -3.47 -37.26 -8.67
CA ARG A 455 -2.12 -36.69 -8.58
C ARG A 455 -1.60 -36.49 -7.15
N GLU A 456 -2.44 -36.73 -6.15
CA GLU A 456 -2.19 -36.41 -4.72
C GLU A 456 -1.84 -34.92 -4.44
N ASP A 457 -2.27 -34.00 -5.30
CA ASP A 457 -1.99 -32.56 -5.17
C ASP A 457 -2.89 -31.92 -4.11
N LYS A 458 -2.41 -31.91 -2.86
CA LYS A 458 -3.13 -31.35 -1.71
C LYS A 458 -3.39 -29.84 -1.82
N PRO A 459 -2.43 -28.97 -2.19
CA PRO A 459 -2.69 -27.55 -2.40
C PRO A 459 -3.79 -27.28 -3.45
N LEU A 460 -3.72 -27.92 -4.62
CA LEU A 460 -4.74 -27.75 -5.66
C LEU A 460 -6.11 -28.25 -5.19
N LEU A 461 -6.16 -29.42 -4.55
CA LEU A 461 -7.40 -29.97 -4.00
C LEU A 461 -8.04 -29.02 -2.96
N GLN A 462 -7.25 -28.42 -2.06
CA GLN A 462 -7.77 -27.49 -1.05
C GLN A 462 -8.35 -26.22 -1.70
N ALA A 463 -7.68 -25.66 -2.71
CA ALA A 463 -8.17 -24.50 -3.45
C ALA A 463 -9.43 -24.84 -4.28
N LEU A 464 -9.49 -26.02 -4.90
CA LEU A 464 -10.69 -26.51 -5.62
C LEU A 464 -11.88 -26.71 -4.69
N LEU A 465 -11.66 -27.23 -3.48
CA LEU A 465 -12.71 -27.38 -2.46
C LEU A 465 -13.18 -26.01 -1.94
N GLU A 466 -12.32 -25.00 -1.88
CA GLU A 466 -12.69 -23.61 -1.57
C GLU A 466 -13.59 -23.01 -2.65
N SER A 467 -13.12 -22.92 -3.89
CA SER A 467 -13.92 -22.40 -5.00
C SER A 467 -15.16 -23.24 -5.28
N GLY A 468 -15.09 -24.54 -5.02
CA GLY A 468 -16.20 -25.47 -5.09
C GLY A 468 -17.24 -25.21 -4.00
N SER A 469 -16.83 -24.80 -2.79
CA SER A 469 -17.75 -24.44 -1.72
C SER A 469 -18.57 -23.20 -2.11
N GLU A 470 -17.90 -22.16 -2.62
CA GLU A 470 -18.56 -20.94 -3.12
C GLU A 470 -19.51 -21.25 -4.29
N PHE A 471 -19.05 -22.08 -5.23
CA PHE A 471 -19.85 -22.51 -6.38
C PHE A 471 -21.10 -23.30 -5.97
N LEU A 472 -20.98 -24.27 -5.06
CA LEU A 472 -22.11 -25.06 -4.58
C LEU A 472 -23.13 -24.22 -3.79
N LEU A 473 -22.69 -23.20 -3.04
CA LEU A 473 -23.60 -22.20 -2.41
C LEU A 473 -24.26 -21.27 -3.44
N SER A 474 -23.65 -21.06 -4.61
CA SER A 474 -24.29 -20.30 -5.71
C SER A 474 -25.36 -21.09 -6.47
N MET A 475 -25.43 -22.42 -6.30
CA MET A 475 -26.36 -23.27 -7.05
C MET A 475 -27.80 -23.13 -6.56
N ARG A 476 -28.75 -23.22 -7.50
CA ARG A 476 -30.20 -23.22 -7.19
C ARG A 476 -30.70 -24.59 -6.72
N ASP A 477 -30.09 -25.67 -7.17
CA ASP A 477 -30.46 -27.03 -6.76
C ASP A 477 -29.64 -27.45 -5.55
N LYS A 478 -30.21 -27.23 -4.35
CA LYS A 478 -29.60 -27.65 -3.08
C LYS A 478 -29.41 -29.16 -2.99
N GLY A 479 -30.27 -29.96 -3.62
CA GLY A 479 -30.20 -31.42 -3.55
C GLY A 479 -29.01 -31.93 -4.35
N GLU A 480 -28.84 -31.44 -5.58
CA GLU A 480 -27.66 -31.71 -6.41
C GLU A 480 -26.37 -31.23 -5.71
N ALA A 481 -26.36 -30.02 -5.16
CA ALA A 481 -25.20 -29.46 -4.46
C ALA A 481 -24.82 -30.22 -3.18
N TYR A 482 -25.80 -30.58 -2.34
CA TYR A 482 -25.58 -31.38 -1.11
C TYR A 482 -25.05 -32.77 -1.44
N ASN A 483 -25.66 -33.46 -2.40
CA ASN A 483 -25.22 -34.79 -2.84
C ASN A 483 -23.78 -34.76 -3.38
N PHE A 484 -23.42 -33.71 -4.11
CA PHE A 484 -22.05 -33.50 -4.61
C PHE A 484 -21.05 -33.26 -3.46
N ALA A 485 -21.40 -32.42 -2.48
CA ALA A 485 -20.58 -32.12 -1.32
C ALA A 485 -20.31 -33.38 -0.48
N GLN A 486 -21.35 -34.20 -0.23
CA GLN A 486 -21.22 -35.46 0.48
C GLN A 486 -20.39 -36.49 -0.28
N LYS A 487 -20.67 -36.71 -1.58
CA LYS A 487 -19.95 -37.67 -2.43
C LYS A 487 -18.43 -37.40 -2.44
N ASN A 488 -18.04 -36.12 -2.49
CA ASN A 488 -16.65 -35.70 -2.56
C ASN A 488 -15.99 -35.44 -1.18
N GLU A 489 -16.69 -35.72 -0.09
CA GLU A 489 -16.25 -35.55 1.31
C GLU A 489 -15.81 -34.11 1.67
N PHE A 490 -16.51 -33.08 1.18
CA PHE A 490 -16.15 -31.66 1.39
C PHE A 490 -15.89 -31.32 2.87
N ASP A 491 -16.83 -31.70 3.76
CA ASP A 491 -16.72 -31.41 5.20
C ASP A 491 -15.46 -32.01 5.84
N TYR A 492 -15.13 -33.26 5.50
CA TYR A 492 -13.95 -33.96 6.02
C TYR A 492 -12.67 -33.31 5.51
N ARG A 493 -12.58 -33.06 4.20
CA ARG A 493 -11.34 -32.56 3.56
C ARG A 493 -11.02 -31.12 3.98
N ILE A 494 -12.03 -30.27 4.11
CA ILE A 494 -11.84 -28.88 4.54
C ILE A 494 -11.54 -28.83 6.05
N LEU A 495 -12.23 -29.60 6.90
CA LEU A 495 -11.86 -29.67 8.33
C LEU A 495 -10.44 -30.20 8.53
N ALA A 496 -10.03 -31.21 7.75
CA ALA A 496 -8.68 -31.77 7.82
C ALA A 496 -7.58 -30.81 7.34
N SER A 497 -7.91 -29.72 6.63
CA SER A 497 -6.94 -28.65 6.31
C SER A 497 -6.72 -27.64 7.43
N PHE A 498 -7.60 -27.58 8.43
CA PHE A 498 -7.48 -26.63 9.54
C PHE A 498 -6.58 -27.17 10.66
N GLU A 499 -5.75 -26.30 11.24
CA GLU A 499 -4.86 -26.65 12.35
C GLU A 499 -5.67 -27.14 13.56
N HIS A 500 -5.25 -28.27 14.15
CA HIS A 500 -5.92 -28.99 15.25
C HIS A 500 -7.24 -29.73 14.92
N PHE A 501 -7.82 -29.62 13.72
CA PHE A 501 -9.14 -30.21 13.43
C PHE A 501 -9.15 -31.67 12.97
N GLN A 502 -7.99 -32.32 12.78
CA GLN A 502 -7.90 -33.69 12.23
C GLN A 502 -8.77 -34.73 12.96
N ALA A 503 -8.85 -34.66 14.30
CA ALA A 503 -9.67 -35.58 15.09
C ALA A 503 -11.18 -35.29 14.93
N VAL A 504 -11.56 -34.01 14.90
CA VAL A 504 -12.93 -33.56 14.63
C VAL A 504 -13.37 -33.96 13.21
N ALA A 505 -12.50 -33.80 12.22
CA ALA A 505 -12.75 -34.20 10.83
C ALA A 505 -13.00 -35.71 10.71
N ALA A 506 -12.09 -36.52 11.25
CA ALA A 506 -12.22 -37.98 11.25
C ALA A 506 -13.51 -38.45 11.94
N ARG A 507 -13.86 -37.81 13.06
CA ARG A 507 -15.08 -38.06 13.82
C ARG A 507 -16.35 -37.69 13.03
N LEU A 508 -16.38 -36.51 12.42
CA LEU A 508 -17.50 -36.06 11.58
C LEU A 508 -17.75 -37.06 10.44
N ARG A 509 -16.68 -37.54 9.78
CA ARG A 509 -16.79 -38.54 8.72
C ARG A 509 -17.36 -39.87 9.23
N THR A 510 -16.96 -40.35 10.41
CA THR A 510 -17.52 -41.58 10.98
C THR A 510 -18.99 -41.46 11.41
N GLU A 511 -19.42 -40.26 11.83
CA GLU A 511 -20.79 -40.01 12.32
C GLU A 511 -21.72 -39.42 11.23
N ALA A 512 -21.23 -39.18 10.01
CA ALA A 512 -21.94 -38.47 8.95
C ALA A 512 -23.31 -39.07 8.60
N VAL A 513 -23.41 -40.41 8.56
CA VAL A 513 -24.67 -41.13 8.28
C VAL A 513 -25.68 -40.94 9.44
N ASP A 514 -25.22 -41.07 10.68
CA ASP A 514 -26.05 -40.88 11.88
C ASP A 514 -26.50 -39.41 12.04
N ILE A 515 -25.70 -38.45 11.58
CA ILE A 515 -26.05 -37.03 11.52
C ILE A 515 -27.12 -36.81 10.44
N ALA A 516 -26.88 -37.30 9.22
CA ALA A 516 -27.81 -37.14 8.09
C ALA A 516 -29.20 -37.72 8.36
N THR A 517 -29.30 -38.86 9.05
CA THR A 517 -30.62 -39.46 9.43
C THR A 517 -31.43 -38.64 10.44
N ARG A 518 -30.80 -37.66 11.11
CA ARG A 518 -31.45 -36.77 12.09
C ARG A 518 -31.78 -35.39 11.52
N ILE A 519 -31.22 -35.02 10.38
CA ILE A 519 -31.57 -33.79 9.68
C ILE A 519 -33.01 -33.93 9.17
N PRO A 520 -33.94 -33.02 9.50
CA PRO A 520 -35.32 -33.11 9.02
C PRO A 520 -35.38 -32.86 7.50
N SER A 521 -36.25 -33.61 6.81
CA SER A 521 -36.44 -33.47 5.35
C SER A 521 -37.01 -32.12 4.91
N SER A 522 -37.56 -31.35 5.84
CA SER A 522 -38.00 -29.97 5.63
C SER A 522 -37.48 -29.10 6.79
N LEU A 523 -36.84 -27.98 6.44
CA LEU A 523 -36.37 -27.00 7.43
C LEU A 523 -37.49 -26.02 7.89
N ARG A 524 -38.74 -26.24 7.47
CA ARG A 524 -39.90 -25.38 7.78
C ARG A 524 -40.77 -25.96 8.89
N ASN A 525 -41.43 -25.09 9.65
CA ASN A 525 -42.35 -25.44 10.73
C ASN A 525 -41.71 -26.36 11.79
N ILE A 526 -40.47 -26.08 12.18
CA ILE A 526 -39.70 -26.96 13.09
C ILE A 526 -40.42 -27.18 14.42
N GLN A 527 -41.11 -26.16 14.96
CA GLN A 527 -41.91 -26.32 16.18
C GLN A 527 -43.01 -27.39 16.04
N GLU A 528 -43.72 -27.44 14.90
CA GLU A 528 -44.76 -28.45 14.65
C GLU A 528 -44.15 -29.84 14.56
N GLN A 529 -43.00 -29.98 13.89
CA GLN A 529 -42.24 -31.23 13.81
C GLN A 529 -41.77 -31.70 15.19
N LEU A 530 -41.22 -30.81 16.01
CA LEU A 530 -40.78 -31.11 17.38
C LEU A 530 -41.95 -31.47 18.30
N ILE A 531 -43.11 -30.80 18.19
CA ILE A 531 -44.33 -31.14 18.94
C ILE A 531 -44.86 -32.52 18.52
N ALA A 532 -44.87 -32.84 17.22
CA ALA A 532 -45.25 -34.17 16.74
C ALA A 532 -44.27 -35.26 17.22
N LEU A 533 -42.97 -34.96 17.22
CA LEU A 533 -41.93 -35.86 17.71
C LEU A 533 -42.04 -36.10 19.23
N ASN A 534 -42.34 -35.07 20.01
CA ASN A 534 -42.64 -35.20 21.44
C ASN A 534 -43.92 -36.00 21.69
N SER A 535 -44.96 -35.78 20.88
CA SER A 535 -46.21 -36.54 20.95
C SER A 535 -46.02 -38.03 20.62
N THR A 536 -45.23 -38.36 19.60
CA THR A 536 -44.91 -39.77 19.29
C THR A 536 -44.03 -40.43 20.35
N ARG A 537 -43.17 -39.67 21.05
CA ARG A 537 -42.44 -40.18 22.22
C ARG A 537 -43.34 -40.47 23.42
N THR A 538 -44.32 -39.61 23.73
CA THR A 538 -45.27 -39.85 24.83
C THR A 538 -46.27 -40.97 24.51
N LEU A 539 -46.55 -41.24 23.24
CA LEU A 539 -47.42 -42.32 22.77
C LEU A 539 -46.75 -43.69 22.66
N ARG A 540 -45.44 -43.83 22.93
CA ARG A 540 -44.78 -45.16 22.98
C ARG A 540 -45.23 -45.92 24.23
N PRO A 541 -45.92 -47.07 24.12
CA PRO A 541 -46.30 -47.86 25.28
C PRO A 541 -45.07 -48.52 25.91
N MET A 542 -44.70 -48.06 27.11
CA MET A 542 -43.68 -48.68 27.97
C MET A 542 -44.22 -49.96 28.65
N THR A 543 -44.71 -50.93 27.88
CA THR A 543 -45.00 -52.30 28.35
C THR A 543 -45.17 -53.30 27.20
N PRO A 544 -44.26 -54.27 27.08
CA PRO A 544 -44.61 -55.65 26.76
C PRO A 544 -44.55 -56.47 28.05
N THR A 545 -45.65 -56.53 28.79
CA THR A 545 -45.86 -57.56 29.81
C THR A 545 -46.24 -58.86 29.10
N GLY A 546 -45.24 -59.70 28.79
CA GLY A 546 -45.44 -60.97 28.09
C GLY A 546 -44.18 -61.81 28.07
N SER A 547 -44.25 -62.96 28.72
CA SER A 547 -43.17 -63.95 28.86
C SER A 547 -42.72 -64.59 27.54
N THR A 548 -41.41 -64.76 27.37
CA THR A 548 -40.77 -66.08 27.18
C THR A 548 -39.30 -66.02 27.58
N GLU A 549 -38.79 -67.15 28.05
CA GLU A 549 -37.35 -67.36 28.27
C GLU A 549 -36.65 -67.45 26.91
N ASP A 550 -35.66 -66.59 26.65
CA ASP A 550 -34.42 -67.04 26.00
C ASP A 550 -33.27 -66.05 26.24
N GLY A 551 -32.15 -66.58 26.72
CA GLY A 551 -31.04 -65.78 27.23
C GLY A 551 -30.07 -65.30 26.16
N THR A 552 -30.28 -64.10 25.62
CA THR A 552 -29.16 -63.30 25.07
C THR A 552 -29.05 -61.99 25.84
N PRO A 553 -27.88 -61.66 26.41
CA PRO A 553 -27.72 -60.37 27.07
C PRO A 553 -27.75 -59.28 26.00
N LEU A 554 -28.78 -58.43 26.02
CA LEU A 554 -28.74 -57.17 25.29
C LEU A 554 -27.49 -56.42 25.73
N THR A 555 -26.52 -56.32 24.82
CA THR A 555 -25.38 -55.41 24.97
C THR A 555 -25.95 -54.02 25.13
N THR A 556 -25.84 -53.48 26.35
CA THR A 556 -26.25 -52.12 26.66
C THR A 556 -25.36 -51.17 25.88
N ALA A 557 -25.81 -50.79 24.69
CA ALA A 557 -25.15 -49.80 23.86
C ALA A 557 -24.98 -48.53 24.69
N ARG A 558 -23.74 -48.24 25.09
CA ARG A 558 -23.45 -47.05 25.88
C ARG A 558 -23.92 -45.84 25.08
N PRO A 559 -24.71 -44.93 25.66
CA PRO A 559 -25.16 -43.74 24.97
C PRO A 559 -23.96 -42.84 24.67
N PHE A 560 -23.40 -43.00 23.47
CA PHE A 560 -22.33 -42.17 22.96
C PHE A 560 -22.92 -40.82 22.56
N LYS A 561 -22.36 -39.73 23.09
CA LYS A 561 -22.80 -38.38 22.74
C LYS A 561 -22.24 -38.05 21.35
N PRO A 562 -23.08 -37.90 20.31
CA PRO A 562 -22.59 -37.66 18.97
C PRO A 562 -21.99 -36.27 18.83
N MET A 563 -21.31 -36.04 17.71
CA MET A 563 -20.89 -34.71 17.29
C MET A 563 -22.12 -33.82 17.11
N MET A 564 -22.04 -32.60 17.63
CA MET A 564 -23.17 -31.69 17.68
C MET A 564 -23.16 -30.84 16.41
N THR A 565 -24.15 -31.02 15.54
CA THR A 565 -24.36 -30.18 14.36
C THR A 565 -25.69 -29.44 14.43
N VAL A 566 -25.84 -28.30 13.74
CA VAL A 566 -27.01 -27.42 13.91
C VAL A 566 -28.30 -28.13 13.49
N LEU A 567 -28.35 -28.70 12.28
CA LEU A 567 -29.56 -29.28 11.73
C LEU A 567 -29.92 -30.63 12.36
N SER A 568 -28.93 -31.41 12.82
CA SER A 568 -29.19 -32.67 13.54
C SER A 568 -29.56 -32.49 15.02
N GLN A 569 -29.36 -31.28 15.60
CA GLN A 569 -29.57 -30.98 17.01
C GLN A 569 -30.59 -29.85 17.26
N LEU A 570 -31.52 -29.60 16.31
CA LEU A 570 -32.55 -28.56 16.45
C LEU A 570 -33.40 -28.72 17.71
N GLU A 571 -33.72 -29.97 18.10
CA GLU A 571 -34.39 -30.28 19.37
C GLU A 571 -33.57 -29.75 20.58
N ARG A 572 -32.29 -30.12 20.66
CA ARG A 572 -31.40 -29.65 21.73
C ARG A 572 -31.24 -28.12 21.72
N LEU A 573 -31.19 -27.49 20.55
CA LEU A 573 -31.09 -26.02 20.45
C LEU A 573 -32.37 -25.33 20.94
N ASN A 574 -33.54 -25.93 20.71
CA ASN A 574 -34.83 -25.44 21.22
C ASN A 574 -34.92 -25.50 22.76
N ASP A 575 -34.20 -26.45 23.39
CA ASP A 575 -34.10 -26.57 24.86
C ASP A 575 -33.08 -25.59 25.50
N MET A 576 -32.31 -24.82 24.71
CA MET A 576 -31.33 -23.86 25.24
C MET A 576 -31.96 -22.49 25.54
N ASP A 577 -31.61 -21.90 26.69
CA ASP A 577 -32.02 -20.52 27.03
C ASP A 577 -31.37 -19.49 26.10
N SER A 578 -30.17 -19.76 25.59
CA SER A 578 -29.36 -18.80 24.83
C SER A 578 -28.37 -19.49 23.87
N VAL A 579 -28.26 -18.94 22.66
CA VAL A 579 -27.35 -19.41 21.61
C VAL A 579 -26.47 -18.26 21.15
N PHE A 580 -25.16 -18.48 21.15
CA PHE A 580 -24.15 -17.57 20.62
C PHE A 580 -23.70 -18.07 19.25
N VAL A 581 -23.58 -17.20 18.26
CA VAL A 581 -22.92 -17.51 16.97
C VAL A 581 -21.57 -16.79 16.94
N LEU A 582 -20.49 -17.53 16.65
CA LEU A 582 -19.14 -16.98 16.55
C LEU A 582 -18.91 -16.29 15.21
N HIS A 583 -18.08 -15.24 15.21
CA HIS A 583 -17.59 -14.57 14.02
C HIS A 583 -16.09 -14.28 14.15
N SER A 584 -15.31 -14.46 13.08
CA SER A 584 -13.84 -14.40 13.08
C SER A 584 -13.32 -13.02 13.49
N SER A 585 -14.00 -11.95 13.09
CA SER A 585 -13.62 -10.56 13.44
C SER A 585 -13.55 -10.30 14.94
N PHE A 586 -14.28 -11.09 15.76
CA PHE A 586 -14.26 -11.02 17.22
C PHE A 586 -12.89 -11.38 17.82
N LEU A 587 -12.05 -12.11 17.08
CA LEU A 587 -10.71 -12.55 17.49
C LEU A 587 -9.60 -11.56 17.13
N SER A 588 -9.90 -10.46 16.43
CA SER A 588 -8.96 -9.44 15.91
C SER A 588 -7.99 -8.81 16.92
N LYS A 589 -8.13 -9.07 18.22
CA LYS A 589 -7.29 -8.51 19.29
C LYS A 589 -6.93 -9.48 20.42
N SER A 590 -7.81 -10.44 20.73
CA SER A 590 -7.60 -11.43 21.80
C SER A 590 -8.68 -12.51 21.78
N ALA A 591 -8.29 -13.73 22.13
CA ALA A 591 -9.20 -14.85 22.36
C ALA A 591 -9.92 -14.82 23.73
N ASP A 592 -9.63 -13.87 24.63
CA ASP A 592 -10.21 -13.83 26.00
C ASP A 592 -11.74 -13.83 26.01
N GLN A 593 -12.36 -13.15 25.05
CA GLN A 593 -13.82 -13.10 24.95
C GLN A 593 -14.40 -14.45 24.50
N LEU A 594 -13.72 -15.18 23.60
CA LEU A 594 -14.08 -16.55 23.23
C LEU A 594 -13.90 -17.51 24.43
N ILE A 595 -12.82 -17.37 25.20
CA ILE A 595 -12.64 -18.10 26.46
C ILE A 595 -13.81 -17.83 27.41
N SER A 596 -14.31 -16.59 27.49
CA SER A 596 -15.49 -16.26 28.30
C SER A 596 -16.79 -16.86 27.77
N ALA A 597 -16.91 -17.10 26.45
CA ALA A 597 -18.04 -17.78 25.83
C ALA A 597 -18.04 -19.28 26.15
N VAL A 598 -16.92 -19.98 25.92
CA VAL A 598 -16.83 -21.43 26.18
C VAL A 598 -16.99 -21.77 27.67
N ARG A 599 -16.61 -20.85 28.57
CA ARG A 599 -16.88 -20.96 30.02
C ARG A 599 -18.38 -20.95 30.37
N ARG A 600 -19.26 -20.44 29.51
CA ARG A 600 -20.72 -20.52 29.70
C ARG A 600 -21.27 -21.89 29.30
N LEU A 601 -20.65 -22.62 28.37
CA LEU A 601 -21.19 -23.88 27.85
C LEU A 601 -21.34 -24.98 28.93
N SER A 602 -20.58 -24.91 30.03
CA SER A 602 -20.77 -25.79 31.19
C SER A 602 -22.05 -25.54 32.00
N SER A 603 -22.77 -24.45 31.71
CA SER A 603 -24.11 -24.12 32.26
C SER A 603 -25.18 -25.11 31.79
N GLY A 604 -25.00 -25.73 30.62
CA GLY A 604 -26.01 -26.59 29.98
C GLY A 604 -27.19 -25.85 29.36
N LYS A 605 -27.31 -24.53 29.59
CA LYS A 605 -28.35 -23.62 29.06
C LYS A 605 -27.87 -22.73 27.91
N ASP A 606 -26.56 -22.69 27.70
CA ASP A 606 -25.88 -21.87 26.71
C ASP A 606 -25.28 -22.78 25.63
N SER A 607 -25.48 -22.46 24.35
CA SER A 607 -24.79 -23.11 23.22
C SER A 607 -23.97 -22.10 22.42
N LEU A 608 -22.91 -22.59 21.75
CA LEU A 608 -22.10 -21.82 20.82
C LEU A 608 -22.14 -22.53 19.46
N ILE A 609 -22.59 -21.82 18.43
CA ILE A 609 -22.53 -22.25 17.03
C ILE A 609 -21.25 -21.68 16.42
N VAL A 610 -20.48 -22.53 15.76
CA VAL A 610 -19.37 -22.14 14.88
C VAL A 610 -19.65 -22.70 13.49
N THR A 611 -19.53 -21.85 12.47
CA THR A 611 -19.78 -22.23 11.07
C THR A 611 -18.49 -22.65 10.36
N MET A 612 -18.62 -23.40 9.28
CA MET A 612 -17.48 -23.81 8.46
C MET A 612 -16.83 -22.59 7.80
N ALA A 613 -17.64 -21.63 7.37
CA ALA A 613 -17.18 -20.31 6.91
C ALA A 613 -16.36 -19.55 7.98
N CYS A 614 -16.77 -19.61 9.26
CA CYS A 614 -16.03 -18.97 10.36
C CYS A 614 -14.67 -19.65 10.61
N LEU A 615 -14.61 -20.99 10.57
CA LEU A 615 -13.35 -21.73 10.69
C LEU A 615 -12.38 -21.40 9.55
N ARG A 616 -12.87 -21.35 8.30
CA ARG A 616 -12.10 -20.92 7.12
C ARG A 616 -11.56 -19.50 7.29
N ALA A 617 -12.39 -18.55 7.72
CA ALA A 617 -11.98 -17.17 7.94
C ALA A 617 -10.92 -17.04 9.05
N LEU A 618 -11.03 -17.83 10.13
CA LEU A 618 -10.02 -17.91 11.18
C LEU A 618 -8.69 -18.50 10.68
N SER A 619 -8.72 -19.59 9.90
CA SER A 619 -7.50 -20.21 9.36
C SER A 619 -6.80 -19.32 8.33
N VAL A 620 -7.54 -18.62 7.46
CA VAL A 620 -6.93 -17.66 6.53
C VAL A 620 -6.24 -16.55 7.33
N LYS A 621 -6.94 -15.94 8.29
CA LYS A 621 -6.40 -14.83 9.10
C LYS A 621 -5.24 -15.25 10.00
N SER A 622 -5.15 -16.51 10.44
CA SER A 622 -3.99 -17.00 11.21
C SER A 622 -2.71 -17.08 10.38
N PHE A 623 -2.79 -17.25 9.06
CA PHE A 623 -1.62 -17.26 8.18
C PHE A 623 -1.34 -15.88 7.54
N THR A 624 -2.36 -15.16 7.07
CA THR A 624 -2.17 -14.01 6.16
C THR A 624 -2.36 -12.63 6.77
N SER A 625 -2.88 -12.50 8.00
CA SER A 625 -3.02 -11.16 8.62
C SER A 625 -1.65 -10.52 8.83
N PRO A 626 -1.45 -9.21 8.52
CA PRO A 626 -0.20 -8.52 8.84
C PRO A 626 0.05 -8.43 10.36
N LYS A 627 -1.02 -8.45 11.17
CA LYS A 627 -0.95 -8.29 12.63
C LYS A 627 -0.66 -9.61 13.32
N ARG A 628 0.54 -9.74 13.89
CA ARG A 628 0.97 -10.96 14.59
C ARG A 628 0.04 -11.31 15.77
N GLY A 629 -0.40 -10.32 16.54
CA GLY A 629 -1.36 -10.56 17.63
C GLY A 629 -2.72 -11.11 17.16
N GLU A 630 -3.17 -10.75 15.96
CA GLU A 630 -4.37 -11.35 15.34
C GLU A 630 -4.08 -12.79 14.88
N ARG A 631 -2.92 -13.05 14.26
CA ARG A 631 -2.51 -14.41 13.89
C ARG A 631 -2.49 -15.37 15.08
N GLU A 632 -1.85 -14.95 16.18
CA GLU A 632 -1.77 -15.72 17.43
C GLU A 632 -3.15 -15.89 18.10
N ALA A 633 -4.02 -14.88 18.05
CA ALA A 633 -5.38 -14.97 18.58
C ALA A 633 -6.29 -15.92 17.76
N CYS A 634 -6.16 -15.91 16.42
CA CYS A 634 -6.91 -16.80 15.53
C CYS A 634 -6.43 -18.25 15.65
N GLY A 635 -5.12 -18.52 15.66
CA GLY A 635 -4.57 -19.86 15.88
C GLY A 635 -5.03 -20.46 17.22
N ARG A 636 -4.97 -19.68 18.30
CA ARG A 636 -5.50 -20.08 19.62
C ARG A 636 -7.02 -20.27 19.63
N ALA A 637 -7.76 -19.54 18.81
CA ALA A 637 -9.21 -19.74 18.67
C ALA A 637 -9.53 -21.09 17.99
N LEU A 638 -8.77 -21.49 16.97
CA LEU A 638 -8.88 -22.80 16.33
C LEU A 638 -8.64 -23.93 17.35
N GLU A 639 -7.58 -23.86 18.16
CA GLU A 639 -7.29 -24.80 19.25
C GLU A 639 -8.47 -24.94 20.23
N ILE A 640 -8.99 -23.80 20.72
CA ILE A 640 -10.11 -23.77 21.68
C ILE A 640 -11.39 -24.38 21.08
N VAL A 641 -11.69 -24.07 19.81
CA VAL A 641 -12.91 -24.57 19.14
C VAL A 641 -12.81 -26.06 18.85
N ALA A 642 -11.66 -26.55 18.36
CA ALA A 642 -11.42 -27.98 18.14
C ALA A 642 -11.66 -28.78 19.44
N TYR A 643 -11.08 -28.35 20.56
CA TYR A 643 -11.25 -28.98 21.87
C TYR A 643 -12.71 -29.04 22.36
N GLU A 644 -13.47 -27.96 22.22
CA GLU A 644 -14.87 -27.94 22.68
C GLU A 644 -15.85 -28.64 21.69
N LEU A 645 -15.46 -28.82 20.43
CA LEU A 645 -16.14 -29.69 19.46
C LEU A 645 -15.87 -31.18 19.73
N GLU A 646 -14.63 -31.57 20.01
CA GLU A 646 -14.29 -32.94 20.45
C GLU A 646 -15.09 -33.35 21.70
N LYS A 647 -15.25 -32.41 22.65
CA LYS A 647 -16.09 -32.58 23.84
C LYS A 647 -17.60 -32.50 23.60
N GLY A 648 -18.04 -32.15 22.38
CA GLY A 648 -19.45 -32.00 22.02
C GLY A 648 -20.17 -30.93 22.85
N ARG A 649 -19.49 -29.84 23.22
CA ARG A 649 -20.11 -28.68 23.88
C ARG A 649 -20.55 -27.63 22.87
N VAL A 650 -19.68 -27.31 21.91
CA VAL A 650 -19.94 -26.45 20.75
C VAL A 650 -20.75 -27.23 19.71
N THR A 651 -21.59 -26.53 18.96
CA THR A 651 -22.29 -27.05 17.79
C THR A 651 -21.59 -26.53 16.53
N LEU A 652 -21.19 -27.43 15.64
CA LEU A 652 -20.67 -27.08 14.31
C LEU A 652 -21.85 -26.85 13.35
N LEU A 653 -21.71 -25.96 12.38
CA LEU A 653 -22.49 -26.00 11.14
C LEU A 653 -21.54 -26.48 10.02
N PRO A 654 -21.54 -27.79 9.67
CA PRO A 654 -20.74 -28.31 8.55
C PRO A 654 -21.16 -27.68 7.22
N PHE A 655 -20.29 -27.72 6.22
CA PHE A 655 -20.58 -27.22 4.88
C PHE A 655 -21.81 -27.90 4.24
N SER A 656 -21.97 -29.22 4.44
CA SER A 656 -23.18 -29.93 4.00
C SER A 656 -24.47 -29.35 4.63
N GLU A 657 -24.42 -28.88 5.87
CA GLU A 657 -25.56 -28.21 6.52
C GLU A 657 -25.70 -26.74 6.08
N GLU A 658 -24.60 -26.03 5.79
CA GLU A 658 -24.61 -24.69 5.17
C GLU A 658 -25.35 -24.73 3.82
N VAL A 659 -25.09 -25.74 2.97
CA VAL A 659 -25.77 -25.96 1.68
C VAL A 659 -27.28 -26.22 1.86
N LEU A 660 -27.68 -26.98 2.88
CA LEU A 660 -29.10 -27.19 3.16
C LEU A 660 -29.78 -25.93 3.73
N LEU A 661 -29.07 -25.14 4.53
CA LEU A 661 -29.62 -24.02 5.30
C LEU A 661 -29.76 -22.71 4.48
N HIS A 662 -28.74 -22.30 3.73
CA HIS A 662 -28.70 -21.00 3.03
C HIS A 662 -29.81 -20.82 1.97
N ASP A 663 -29.99 -19.63 1.41
CA ASP A 663 -31.00 -19.42 0.36
C ASP A 663 -30.54 -19.91 -1.01
N ALA A 664 -31.32 -20.79 -1.64
CA ALA A 664 -30.97 -21.40 -2.92
C ALA A 664 -30.62 -20.36 -4.00
N GLY A 665 -29.47 -20.51 -4.65
CA GLY A 665 -28.98 -19.58 -5.66
C GLY A 665 -28.35 -18.29 -5.09
N SER A 666 -27.97 -18.27 -3.81
CA SER A 666 -27.41 -17.09 -3.13
C SER A 666 -26.03 -17.41 -2.54
N TYR A 667 -24.99 -16.76 -3.06
CA TYR A 667 -23.66 -16.77 -2.44
C TYR A 667 -23.75 -16.44 -0.94
N CYS A 668 -23.00 -17.17 -0.12
CA CYS A 668 -22.87 -16.93 1.31
C CYS A 668 -21.40 -17.03 1.73
N ASP A 669 -20.90 -15.97 2.35
CA ASP A 669 -19.64 -15.91 3.07
C ASP A 669 -19.87 -16.03 4.59
N GLU A 670 -18.87 -15.73 5.41
CA GLU A 670 -19.01 -15.70 6.87
C GLU A 670 -20.05 -14.66 7.34
N ASP A 671 -19.98 -13.44 6.81
CA ASP A 671 -20.84 -12.31 7.15
C ASP A 671 -22.32 -12.66 6.88
N LEU A 672 -22.62 -13.25 5.71
CA LEU A 672 -23.97 -13.68 5.33
C LEU A 672 -24.42 -14.93 6.08
N MET A 673 -23.55 -15.95 6.24
CA MET A 673 -23.91 -17.19 6.95
C MET A 673 -24.25 -16.93 8.43
N LEU A 674 -23.54 -15.99 9.09
CA LEU A 674 -23.88 -15.52 10.44
C LEU A 674 -25.35 -15.08 10.52
N TRP A 675 -25.81 -14.28 9.55
CA TRP A 675 -27.18 -13.76 9.53
C TRP A 675 -28.21 -14.75 8.98
N THR A 676 -27.82 -15.69 8.10
CA THR A 676 -28.63 -16.85 7.71
C THR A 676 -28.98 -17.69 8.95
N VAL A 677 -27.99 -18.07 9.76
CA VAL A 677 -28.20 -18.81 11.01
C VAL A 677 -29.06 -18.01 12.00
N ALA A 678 -28.76 -16.71 12.18
CA ALA A 678 -29.54 -15.86 13.07
C ALA A 678 -31.00 -15.72 12.65
N ALA A 679 -31.28 -15.51 11.36
CA ALA A 679 -32.63 -15.42 10.81
C ALA A 679 -33.37 -16.76 10.92
N TYR A 680 -32.70 -17.88 10.64
CA TYR A 680 -33.28 -19.21 10.76
C TYR A 680 -33.70 -19.54 12.20
N VAL A 681 -32.80 -19.37 13.16
CA VAL A 681 -33.11 -19.67 14.57
C VAL A 681 -34.17 -18.71 15.11
N ALA A 682 -34.13 -17.42 14.76
CA ALA A 682 -35.16 -16.46 15.16
C ALA A 682 -36.55 -16.77 14.55
N ARG A 683 -36.61 -17.36 13.35
CA ARG A 683 -37.86 -17.74 12.65
C ARG A 683 -38.41 -19.08 13.13
N GLU A 684 -37.57 -20.09 13.30
CA GLU A 684 -37.97 -21.47 13.64
C GLU A 684 -37.94 -21.79 15.14
N LEU A 685 -37.04 -21.19 15.91
CA LEU A 685 -36.88 -21.40 17.35
C LEU A 685 -37.01 -20.07 18.14
N PRO A 686 -38.13 -19.33 18.01
CA PRO A 686 -38.26 -17.94 18.49
C PRO A 686 -38.17 -17.75 20.01
N LEU A 687 -38.22 -18.83 20.79
CA LEU A 687 -38.04 -18.81 22.26
C LEU A 687 -36.56 -18.77 22.67
N VAL A 688 -35.64 -19.09 21.76
CA VAL A 688 -34.20 -19.12 22.00
C VAL A 688 -33.62 -17.72 21.83
N LYS A 689 -32.87 -17.22 22.84
CA LYS A 689 -32.22 -15.91 22.75
C LYS A 689 -30.98 -15.98 21.88
N MET A 690 -31.02 -15.30 20.72
CA MET A 690 -29.92 -15.27 19.77
C MET A 690 -28.93 -14.12 20.05
N TYR A 691 -27.67 -14.50 20.19
CA TYR A 691 -26.54 -13.61 20.40
C TYR A 691 -25.48 -13.79 19.31
N THR A 692 -24.82 -12.71 18.89
CA THR A 692 -23.66 -12.77 17.99
C THR A 692 -22.40 -12.26 18.68
N LEU A 693 -21.31 -13.00 18.50
CA LEU A 693 -19.97 -12.67 18.99
C LEU A 693 -19.17 -12.12 17.81
N ILE A 694 -19.31 -10.82 17.57
CA ILE A 694 -18.78 -10.08 16.44
C ILE A 694 -18.06 -8.82 16.93
N ASP A 695 -16.97 -8.40 16.28
CA ASP A 695 -16.32 -7.13 16.66
C ASP A 695 -17.19 -5.90 16.32
N LYS A 696 -17.05 -4.86 17.15
CA LYS A 696 -17.87 -3.64 17.05
C LYS A 696 -17.57 -2.81 15.80
N ASN A 697 -16.41 -2.97 15.18
CA ASN A 697 -16.04 -2.28 13.94
C ASN A 697 -16.48 -3.04 12.68
N CYS A 698 -16.78 -4.34 12.79
CA CYS A 698 -17.13 -5.20 11.65
C CYS A 698 -18.43 -4.72 10.96
N PRO A 699 -18.49 -4.59 9.61
CA PRO A 699 -19.67 -4.15 8.87
C PRO A 699 -20.92 -5.00 9.14
N ALA A 700 -20.79 -6.32 9.17
CA ALA A 700 -21.88 -7.27 9.50
C ALA A 700 -22.55 -7.03 10.86
N CYS A 701 -21.96 -6.24 11.77
CA CYS A 701 -22.63 -5.82 13.01
C CYS A 701 -23.96 -5.06 12.74
N THR A 702 -24.10 -4.41 11.57
CA THR A 702 -25.32 -3.67 11.16
C THR A 702 -25.83 -4.17 9.78
N PRO A 703 -26.47 -5.36 9.72
CA PRO A 703 -26.78 -6.04 8.45
C PRO A 703 -27.64 -5.21 7.51
N TYR A 704 -28.70 -4.55 8.03
CA TYR A 704 -29.66 -3.76 7.25
C TYR A 704 -29.08 -2.51 6.58
N ARG A 705 -27.79 -2.22 6.78
CA ARG A 705 -27.06 -1.11 6.13
C ARG A 705 -25.97 -1.61 5.19
N PHE A 706 -25.17 -2.60 5.62
CA PHE A 706 -23.97 -3.03 4.88
C PHE A 706 -24.19 -4.29 4.04
N LEU A 707 -25.00 -5.24 4.51
CA LEU A 707 -25.29 -6.50 3.81
C LEU A 707 -26.62 -6.46 3.04
N LYS A 708 -27.40 -5.39 3.22
CA LYS A 708 -28.66 -5.17 2.52
C LYS A 708 -28.40 -4.89 1.03
N GLY A 709 -29.01 -5.67 0.16
CA GLY A 709 -28.97 -5.46 -1.30
C GLY A 709 -29.80 -4.27 -1.79
N GLY A 710 -29.84 -4.10 -3.12
CA GLY A 710 -30.61 -3.05 -3.80
C GLY A 710 -32.12 -3.11 -3.53
N HIS A 711 -32.83 -2.02 -3.78
CA HIS A 711 -34.26 -1.90 -3.46
C HIS A 711 -35.12 -3.00 -4.13
N ASN A 712 -35.53 -3.99 -3.35
CA ASN A 712 -36.33 -5.12 -3.78
C ASN A 712 -37.80 -4.92 -3.37
N LEU A 713 -38.71 -5.01 -4.33
CA LEU A 713 -40.16 -4.81 -4.14
C LEU A 713 -40.87 -6.06 -3.57
N LEU A 714 -40.20 -7.21 -3.57
CA LEU A 714 -40.76 -8.50 -3.12
C LEU A 714 -40.48 -8.80 -1.64
N VAL A 715 -39.80 -7.89 -0.93
CA VAL A 715 -39.47 -8.05 0.50
C VAL A 715 -40.16 -6.97 1.33
N SER A 716 -40.56 -7.34 2.54
CA SER A 716 -41.21 -6.45 3.51
C SER A 716 -40.55 -6.58 4.88
N SER A 717 -40.97 -5.78 5.86
CA SER A 717 -40.46 -5.94 7.23
C SER A 717 -40.70 -7.36 7.77
N TYR A 718 -41.89 -7.91 7.50
CA TYR A 718 -42.37 -9.22 7.96
C TYR A 718 -41.71 -10.42 7.26
N SER A 719 -40.85 -10.22 6.26
CA SER A 719 -40.18 -11.33 5.55
C SER A 719 -39.24 -12.15 6.46
N LEU A 720 -38.94 -11.68 7.68
CA LEU A 720 -38.30 -12.50 8.72
C LEU A 720 -39.21 -13.64 9.23
N TYR A 721 -40.51 -13.40 9.37
CA TYR A 721 -41.45 -14.38 9.97
C TYR A 721 -42.17 -15.25 8.94
N ASP A 722 -42.25 -14.79 7.69
CA ASP A 722 -42.76 -15.60 6.58
C ASP A 722 -41.88 -16.84 6.35
N LYS A 723 -42.50 -18.02 6.42
CA LYS A 723 -41.86 -19.34 6.25
C LYS A 723 -41.50 -19.64 4.79
N GLU A 724 -42.16 -18.96 3.86
CA GLU A 724 -41.91 -19.09 2.42
C GLU A 724 -40.79 -18.17 1.92
N ALA A 725 -40.58 -17.03 2.60
CA ALA A 725 -39.56 -16.06 2.22
C ALA A 725 -38.12 -16.57 2.45
N PRO A 726 -37.16 -16.24 1.58
CA PRO A 726 -35.74 -16.57 1.80
C PRO A 726 -35.21 -15.92 3.09
N LEU A 727 -34.29 -16.58 3.80
CA LEU A 727 -33.74 -16.14 5.09
C LEU A 727 -33.06 -14.76 5.00
N LEU A 728 -32.25 -14.54 3.96
CA LEU A 728 -31.53 -13.30 3.70
C LEU A 728 -32.45 -12.14 3.29
N SER A 729 -33.74 -12.38 2.99
CA SER A 729 -34.71 -11.27 2.86
C SER A 729 -34.91 -10.51 4.18
N ALA A 730 -34.66 -11.15 5.33
CA ALA A 730 -34.70 -10.50 6.63
C ALA A 730 -33.63 -9.40 6.80
N LEU A 731 -32.55 -9.40 5.99
CA LEU A 731 -31.55 -8.32 5.98
C LEU A 731 -32.15 -6.96 5.63
N TYR A 732 -33.29 -6.92 4.93
CA TYR A 732 -33.92 -5.66 4.51
C TYR A 732 -34.64 -4.94 5.65
N SER A 733 -34.96 -5.64 6.75
CA SER A 733 -35.70 -5.11 7.89
C SER A 733 -34.82 -4.94 9.14
N LYS A 734 -35.31 -4.14 10.10
CA LYS A 734 -34.66 -4.00 11.41
C LYS A 734 -35.09 -5.07 12.41
N GLU A 735 -36.05 -5.92 12.05
CA GLU A 735 -36.61 -6.95 12.94
C GLU A 735 -35.56 -8.00 13.29
N LEU A 736 -34.75 -8.42 12.31
CA LEU A 736 -33.62 -9.32 12.54
C LEU A 736 -32.64 -8.76 13.59
N ARG A 737 -32.35 -7.45 13.53
CA ARG A 737 -31.47 -6.80 14.51
C ARG A 737 -32.15 -6.51 15.87
N LEU A 738 -33.48 -6.52 15.92
CA LEU A 738 -34.26 -6.42 17.16
C LEU A 738 -34.23 -7.75 17.93
N VAL A 739 -34.42 -8.88 17.24
CA VAL A 739 -34.46 -10.22 17.85
C VAL A 739 -33.07 -10.83 18.08
N THR A 740 -32.04 -10.38 17.36
CA THR A 740 -30.65 -10.83 17.53
C THR A 740 -29.79 -9.78 18.22
N HIS A 741 -28.99 -10.18 19.20
CA HIS A 741 -28.21 -9.26 20.05
C HIS A 741 -26.69 -9.44 19.91
N ASN A 742 -26.02 -8.47 19.29
CA ASN A 742 -24.56 -8.44 19.23
C ASN A 742 -23.99 -8.07 20.62
N VAL A 743 -23.15 -8.93 21.21
CA VAL A 743 -22.69 -8.77 22.61
C VAL A 743 -21.19 -9.00 22.79
N SER A 744 -20.59 -8.19 23.68
CA SER A 744 -19.25 -8.42 24.21
C SER A 744 -19.37 -8.99 25.62
N LEU A 745 -19.12 -10.29 25.78
CA LEU A 745 -19.38 -11.07 27.00
C LEU A 745 -18.58 -10.59 28.22
N ARG A 746 -17.25 -10.78 28.19
CA ARG A 746 -16.31 -10.22 29.16
C ARG A 746 -15.15 -9.63 28.38
N THR A 747 -15.21 -8.32 28.14
CA THR A 747 -14.04 -7.58 27.62
C THR A 747 -12.83 -7.77 28.55
N PRO A 748 -11.60 -7.80 28.02
CA PRO A 748 -10.39 -7.87 28.84
C PRO A 748 -10.31 -6.68 29.81
N VAL A 749 -9.41 -6.79 30.80
CA VAL A 749 -9.23 -5.77 31.84
C VAL A 749 -8.99 -4.41 31.20
N ARG A 750 -9.72 -3.38 31.66
CA ARG A 750 -9.68 -2.03 31.08
C ARG A 750 -8.46 -1.21 31.55
N ASP A 751 -7.39 -1.90 31.92
CA ASP A 751 -6.17 -1.28 32.40
C ASP A 751 -5.47 -0.56 31.24
N ARG A 752 -5.02 0.66 31.51
CA ARG A 752 -4.33 1.45 30.50
C ARG A 752 -2.87 1.00 30.44
N LYS A 753 -2.48 0.44 29.29
CA LYS A 753 -1.08 0.27 28.86
C LYS A 753 -0.20 1.46 29.25
N SER A 754 1.05 1.21 29.63
CA SER A 754 1.94 2.28 30.12
C SER A 754 2.16 3.35 29.04
N THR A 755 1.72 4.56 29.34
CA THR A 755 1.93 5.74 28.49
C THR A 755 2.94 6.72 29.11
N LEU A 756 3.89 6.21 29.91
CA LEU A 756 4.98 7.01 30.49
C LEU A 756 6.00 7.44 29.42
N TYR A 757 6.25 6.58 28.43
CA TYR A 757 7.25 6.80 27.38
C TYR A 757 6.72 7.47 26.12
N ASN A 758 5.41 7.70 26.03
CA ASN A 758 4.82 8.52 24.97
C ASN A 758 4.99 10.01 25.31
N TYR A 759 4.96 10.85 24.28
CA TYR A 759 4.85 12.30 24.42
C TYR A 759 3.71 12.68 25.37
N ASN A 760 3.96 13.63 26.25
CA ASN A 760 2.96 14.16 27.18
C ASN A 760 3.20 15.66 27.39
N PRO A 761 2.20 16.52 27.10
CA PRO A 761 2.37 17.97 27.13
C PRO A 761 2.63 18.53 28.54
N VAL A 762 2.24 17.81 29.60
CA VAL A 762 2.54 18.21 30.98
C VAL A 762 3.98 17.86 31.33
N ARG A 763 4.44 16.63 31.02
CA ARG A 763 5.84 16.21 31.25
C ARG A 763 6.84 17.01 30.41
N ALA A 764 6.50 17.33 29.16
CA ALA A 764 7.35 18.09 28.25
C ALA A 764 7.79 19.46 28.81
N ARG A 765 7.01 20.07 29.71
CA ARG A 765 7.34 21.33 30.40
C ARG A 765 8.52 21.22 31.37
N PHE A 766 8.86 20.01 31.83
CA PHE A 766 9.95 19.75 32.78
C PHE A 766 11.27 19.38 32.10
N VAL A 767 11.27 19.10 30.79
CA VAL A 767 12.44 18.64 30.02
C VAL A 767 13.60 19.65 30.06
N TYR A 768 13.29 20.93 29.82
CA TYR A 768 14.25 22.04 29.83
C TYR A 768 14.09 22.97 31.05
N ARG A 769 13.33 22.56 32.07
CA ARG A 769 13.11 23.37 33.27
C ARG A 769 14.30 23.23 34.22
N ARG A 770 14.82 24.37 34.70
CA ARG A 770 15.85 24.39 35.75
C ARG A 770 15.28 23.82 37.06
N ASP A 771 15.96 22.83 37.61
CA ASP A 771 15.56 22.08 38.80
C ASP A 771 16.64 22.06 39.91
N LYS A 772 17.64 22.96 39.84
CA LYS A 772 18.73 23.06 40.83
C LYS A 772 18.25 23.07 42.29
N ALA A 773 17.13 23.73 42.60
CA ALA A 773 16.59 23.81 43.96
C ALA A 773 15.79 22.56 44.41
N LEU A 774 15.61 21.55 43.54
CA LEU A 774 14.90 20.30 43.86
C LEU A 774 15.84 19.15 44.26
N PHE A 775 17.16 19.36 44.22
CA PHE A 775 18.18 18.35 44.52
C PHE A 775 19.25 18.95 45.43
N ASP A 776 19.78 18.11 46.32
CA ASP A 776 20.86 18.45 47.27
C ASP A 776 22.17 17.72 46.90
N LYS A 777 22.11 16.39 46.77
CA LYS A 777 23.30 15.54 46.55
C LYS A 777 23.44 14.96 45.14
N TYR A 778 22.34 14.85 44.39
CA TYR A 778 22.27 14.14 43.10
C TYR A 778 21.82 15.08 41.98
N HIS A 779 22.58 16.15 41.75
CA HIS A 779 22.37 17.01 40.59
C HIS A 779 22.71 16.27 39.30
N VAL A 780 21.72 16.16 38.40
CA VAL A 780 21.89 15.55 37.07
C VAL A 780 21.62 16.62 36.02
N THR A 781 22.62 16.93 35.20
CA THR A 781 22.47 17.87 34.08
C THR A 781 21.39 17.37 33.12
N ALA A 782 20.40 18.23 32.85
CA ALA A 782 19.27 17.93 31.97
C ALA A 782 18.52 16.63 32.32
N ARG A 783 18.32 16.34 33.61
CA ARG A 783 17.69 15.12 34.17
C ARG A 783 16.48 14.55 33.40
N ASN A 784 15.61 15.41 32.87
CA ASN A 784 14.37 15.01 32.18
C ASN A 784 14.50 14.96 30.64
N LEU A 785 15.66 15.33 30.10
CA LEU A 785 15.99 15.24 28.67
C LEU A 785 16.67 13.90 28.42
N ALA A 786 15.95 12.97 27.78
CA ALA A 786 16.58 11.82 27.16
C ALA A 786 17.15 12.26 25.79
N PRO A 787 18.48 12.31 25.62
CA PRO A 787 19.09 12.80 24.38
C PRO A 787 18.74 11.89 23.19
N GLY A 788 18.33 12.50 22.08
CA GLY A 788 17.82 11.77 20.91
C GLY A 788 16.34 11.33 20.99
N PHE A 789 15.63 11.62 22.09
CA PHE A 789 14.22 11.26 22.25
C PHE A 789 13.32 12.49 22.33
N SER A 790 12.19 12.50 21.60
CA SER A 790 11.35 13.70 21.52
C SER A 790 10.75 14.06 22.89
N ARG A 791 11.21 15.18 23.47
CA ARG A 791 10.79 15.70 24.79
C ARG A 791 10.83 14.66 25.91
N GLY A 792 11.81 13.75 25.88
CA GLY A 792 11.98 12.69 26.89
C GLY A 792 11.02 11.49 26.76
N GLY A 793 10.25 11.41 25.67
CA GLY A 793 9.42 10.23 25.39
C GLY A 793 10.25 9.12 24.73
N LEU A 794 10.60 8.08 25.49
CA LEU A 794 11.41 6.95 25.02
C LEU A 794 10.78 6.13 23.87
N ARG A 795 9.49 6.32 23.55
CA ARG A 795 8.84 5.75 22.36
C ARG A 795 9.12 6.52 21.05
N HIS A 796 9.77 7.68 21.15
CA HIS A 796 10.02 8.58 20.03
C HIS A 796 11.54 8.73 19.83
N ASP A 797 12.21 7.65 19.43
CA ASP A 797 13.67 7.62 19.20
C ASP A 797 14.02 8.21 17.83
N TRP A 798 14.83 9.26 17.83
CA TRP A 798 15.31 9.94 16.63
C TRP A 798 16.78 9.64 16.31
N ARG A 799 17.43 8.77 17.07
CA ARG A 799 18.86 8.45 16.91
C ARG A 799 19.10 7.52 15.72
N GLY A 800 20.23 7.72 15.04
CA GLY A 800 20.59 6.96 13.85
C GLY A 800 19.62 7.15 12.69
N LEU A 801 18.97 8.33 12.62
CA LEU A 801 18.12 8.78 11.52
C LEU A 801 18.72 10.08 10.95
N GLY A 802 18.44 10.40 9.67
CA GLY A 802 18.92 11.60 8.98
C GLY A 802 18.32 12.93 9.45
N LEU A 803 18.17 13.15 10.75
CA LEU A 803 17.68 14.41 11.29
C LEU A 803 18.76 15.50 11.17
N TYR A 804 18.61 16.43 10.24
CA TYR A 804 19.61 17.48 10.02
C TYR A 804 19.60 18.53 11.15
N THR A 805 20.65 18.54 11.98
CA THR A 805 20.87 19.57 13.03
C THR A 805 22.35 20.01 13.05
N PRO A 806 22.77 20.96 12.19
CA PRO A 806 24.19 21.26 11.95
C PRO A 806 25.00 21.68 13.18
N ASP A 807 24.35 22.34 14.13
CA ASP A 807 24.92 23.00 15.31
C ASP A 807 24.50 22.35 16.63
N HIS A 808 23.81 21.19 16.58
CA HIS A 808 23.34 20.48 17.76
C HIS A 808 23.84 19.03 17.79
N PRO A 809 24.43 18.56 18.91
CA PRO A 809 24.97 17.21 19.01
C PRO A 809 23.85 16.16 19.07
N GLN A 810 24.06 15.05 18.35
CA GLN A 810 23.23 13.86 18.41
C GLN A 810 24.01 12.68 18.99
N LEU A 811 23.28 11.65 19.45
CA LEU A 811 23.87 10.41 19.93
C LEU A 811 23.60 9.27 18.94
N PRO A 812 24.53 8.30 18.81
CA PRO A 812 24.30 7.12 17.99
C PRO A 812 23.11 6.30 18.50
N PHE A 813 22.48 5.58 17.57
CA PHE A 813 21.43 4.62 17.91
C PHE A 813 22.02 3.46 18.71
N ARG A 814 21.28 3.03 19.73
CA ARG A 814 21.49 1.75 20.43
C ARG A 814 20.10 1.23 20.78
N PRO A 815 19.77 -0.04 20.48
CA PRO A 815 18.45 -0.59 20.75
C PRO A 815 18.15 -0.51 22.26
N LEU A 816 16.93 -0.07 22.59
CA LEU A 816 16.49 0.03 23.97
C LEU A 816 16.32 -1.39 24.55
N SER A 817 16.68 -1.56 25.83
CA SER A 817 16.57 -2.88 26.48
C SER A 817 15.11 -3.32 26.63
N ILE A 818 14.87 -4.63 26.55
CA ILE A 818 13.53 -5.22 26.73
C ILE A 818 12.90 -4.86 28.09
N LEU A 819 13.64 -4.42 29.11
CA LEU A 819 13.05 -3.93 30.37
C LEU A 819 12.55 -2.49 30.28
N MET A 820 13.28 -1.61 29.59
CA MET A 820 12.80 -0.27 29.25
C MET A 820 11.65 -0.34 28.22
N GLN A 821 11.64 -1.38 27.39
CA GLN A 821 10.57 -1.67 26.44
C GLN A 821 9.45 -2.61 26.96
N ARG A 822 9.55 -3.31 28.10
CA ARG A 822 8.46 -4.22 28.55
C ARG A 822 7.27 -3.49 29.15
N GLN A 823 7.50 -2.27 29.63
CA GLN A 823 6.45 -1.27 29.80
C GLN A 823 6.01 -0.65 28.45
N SER A 824 6.39 -1.23 27.30
CA SER A 824 6.15 -0.65 25.97
C SER A 824 5.83 -1.63 24.82
N VAL A 825 5.96 -2.96 24.98
CA VAL A 825 5.91 -3.95 23.89
C VAL A 825 4.50 -4.36 23.45
N GLU A 826 3.48 -4.28 24.32
CA GLU A 826 2.08 -4.65 23.99
C GLU A 826 1.36 -3.71 22.98
N GLU A 827 2.09 -2.84 22.27
CA GLU A 827 1.49 -1.79 21.42
C GLU A 827 1.65 -1.98 19.91
N MET A 828 2.56 -2.84 19.45
CA MET A 828 2.87 -2.93 18.03
C MET A 828 2.01 -3.92 17.25
N ASP A 829 1.45 -4.93 17.92
CA ASP A 829 0.50 -5.88 17.30
C ASP A 829 -0.90 -5.29 17.07
N ALA A 830 -1.14 -4.04 17.50
CA ALA A 830 -2.45 -3.40 17.48
C ALA A 830 -2.58 -2.21 16.51
N ALA A 831 -1.48 -1.72 15.94
CA ALA A 831 -1.46 -0.64 14.95
C ALA A 831 -1.95 -1.15 13.60
#